data_AF-A0A5C3LR69-F1
#
_entry.id   AF-A0A5C3LR69-F1
#
_cell.length_a   1.000
_cell.length_b   1.000
_cell.length_c   1.000
_cell.angle_alpha   90.00
_cell.angle_beta   90.00
_cell.angle_gamma   90.00
#
_symmetry.space_group_name_H-M   'P 1'
#
loop_
_entity.id
_entity.type
_entity.pdbx_description
1 polymer ?
#
loop_
_entity_poly.entity_id
_entity_poly.type
_entity_poly.pdbx_seq_one_letter_code
_entity_poly.pdbx_strand_id
1 'polypeptide(L)'
;MSEQPPGEDYSGDFSGDTTQPTDEIVNALNYNPIVKSELQAELPPPTEYEALTAQLADKPHDPETWKRLVDLAESSGDIEKIRRTYDALLKQYPNTSSAQIAYISHFLNDQETFGEAEELFKKFLRTSPSVDLWKFYLTYVRRLNVAPSTRDIVRKSYEFALNHVGQDKDSGEIWSEYIQFLKAGETTTTWEEQQKMDALRKVYHRAVQIPLDNVERLWQELETFETNLNRITAKKFMGDLSPAHMQARTTLRQLSNHLSALYPPTPPSNGNRPDLYLPSLPSFDTADRTLVGKWKAYLRWEEGNPLEIEEKEKATLITRIQGVYRKAVIRMRYYTEIWFMAYTWTNSVGKHEEAMSILKAGLEANPTSFLLTFAYTEAQEVKKEFADVHATYERFLNLLQANLEELKPPADPNTPAAAGVNGSQNTNGSSSNTNGPSGQSAPGIAEPGVHANNSSFNTSDDKPTRMTELQEKRTEYGLAWIMYMRFGRRAEGVKSSRAIFGKARKDKWTPWEVYEAAALMEYHCSDDKSVASRIFEKGLESFADEIEYVLRYLGFLISVNDENNARALFERVIGTFPPDRARPLWERWARYEYQYGDLEAALKLEKRISEIYPTDPPIKRFAQRHIYLGTDAIAARDLGFAMARKATATNNNQGSGSGSSGLARTETGQSLMSSNSNKRPASPDYRVKREDGRGTEYGQGHKRARPASPARGRERDREGGGWDGPSSSRRRFSPPPPAWEREERGRAPLPPPRQEDEKPRGPSLPPVLSWFIGELPSPASFDGPVFRTDDLMNLFRNAVIPSSNRAKSPTPAAPPRSGGRPPPDYGPYQGPGGGRAGRRY
;
A
#
# COMPACT_ATOMS: atom_id res chain seq x y z
N MET A 1 51.59 34.88 -39.93
CA MET A 1 51.96 36.30 -40.07
C MET A 1 50.84 37.09 -39.40
N SER A 2 51.03 37.67 -38.22
CA SER A 2 52.03 38.72 -37.89
C SER A 2 51.49 40.11 -38.22
N GLU A 3 51.53 41.11 -37.34
CA GLU A 3 52.10 41.12 -35.97
C GLU A 3 51.47 42.23 -35.10
N GLN A 4 51.74 42.19 -33.80
CA GLN A 4 51.56 43.27 -32.80
C GLN A 4 52.81 44.20 -32.85
N PRO A 5 53.20 45.08 -31.87
CA PRO A 5 52.49 45.65 -30.70
C PRO A 5 52.51 47.22 -30.61
N PRO A 6 53.20 47.95 -29.68
CA PRO A 6 52.55 48.68 -28.56
C PRO A 6 52.97 50.17 -28.37
N GLY A 7 52.57 50.79 -27.24
CA GLY A 7 53.23 51.96 -26.64
C GLY A 7 52.50 52.53 -25.40
N GLU A 8 53.22 52.76 -24.29
CA GLU A 8 52.73 53.36 -23.01
C GLU A 8 53.56 54.62 -22.65
N ASP A 9 53.05 55.52 -21.79
CA ASP A 9 53.74 56.02 -20.54
C ASP A 9 53.29 57.39 -19.92
N TYR A 10 53.05 57.36 -18.60
CA TYR A 10 53.34 58.32 -17.48
C TYR A 10 52.98 59.84 -17.43
N SER A 11 52.00 60.15 -16.53
CA SER A 11 52.02 61.10 -15.35
C SER A 11 52.39 62.61 -15.40
N GLY A 12 51.67 63.47 -14.64
CA GLY A 12 52.23 64.74 -14.09
C GLY A 12 51.33 65.90 -13.55
N ASP A 13 50.86 65.81 -12.29
CA ASP A 13 50.59 66.91 -11.30
C ASP A 13 49.56 68.08 -11.50
N PHE A 14 49.52 69.04 -10.55
CA PHE A 14 48.28 69.67 -9.99
C PHE A 14 48.14 71.22 -9.99
N SER A 15 46.87 71.69 -10.04
CA SER A 15 46.26 72.92 -9.43
C SER A 15 46.47 74.34 -10.00
N GLY A 16 45.37 75.12 -10.03
CA GLY A 16 45.33 76.58 -10.31
C GLY A 16 43.96 77.06 -10.85
N ASP A 17 43.16 77.79 -10.05
CA ASP A 17 41.75 78.14 -10.33
C ASP A 17 41.56 79.57 -10.88
N THR A 18 40.71 79.76 -11.91
CA THR A 18 39.97 81.03 -12.16
C THR A 18 38.70 80.87 -13.04
N THR A 19 37.55 80.66 -12.41
CA THR A 19 36.17 81.07 -12.81
C THR A 19 35.81 81.44 -14.28
N GLN A 20 35.02 80.54 -14.94
CA GLN A 20 33.82 80.80 -15.79
C GLN A 20 33.89 81.70 -17.08
N PRO A 21 32.88 81.66 -17.99
CA PRO A 21 31.73 80.73 -18.13
C PRO A 21 31.57 80.07 -19.53
N THR A 22 30.88 78.92 -19.62
CA THR A 22 29.96 78.56 -20.73
C THR A 22 29.04 77.38 -20.33
N ASP A 23 27.72 77.56 -20.38
CA ASP A 23 26.73 76.51 -20.04
C ASP A 23 26.52 75.44 -21.16
N GLU A 24 27.37 75.46 -22.19
CA GLU A 24 27.24 74.61 -23.37
C GLU A 24 27.81 73.20 -23.15
N ILE A 25 28.86 73.06 -22.32
CA ILE A 25 29.57 71.77 -22.12
C ILE A 25 28.73 70.77 -21.30
N VAL A 26 27.94 71.25 -20.34
CA VAL A 26 27.07 70.38 -19.52
C VAL A 26 25.91 69.80 -20.35
N ASN A 27 25.38 70.58 -21.31
CA ASN A 27 24.33 70.11 -22.22
C ASN A 27 24.85 69.10 -23.26
N ALA A 28 26.14 69.16 -23.63
CA ALA A 28 26.75 68.24 -24.59
C ALA A 28 26.87 66.78 -24.11
N LEU A 29 26.81 66.53 -22.78
CA LEU A 29 26.87 65.18 -22.20
C LEU A 29 25.50 64.54 -21.95
N ASN A 30 24.39 65.23 -22.25
CA ASN A 30 23.04 64.81 -21.87
C ASN A 30 22.10 64.60 -23.09
N TYR A 31 22.67 64.32 -24.27
CA TYR A 31 21.93 64.13 -25.52
C TYR A 31 22.31 62.83 -26.24
N ASN A 32 21.63 61.72 -25.89
CA ASN A 32 21.63 60.50 -26.70
C ASN A 32 20.40 60.54 -27.64
N PRO A 33 20.56 60.35 -28.96
CA PRO A 33 19.52 60.67 -29.93
C PRO A 33 18.39 59.61 -29.99
N ILE A 34 17.16 60.08 -30.20
CA ILE A 34 15.98 59.23 -30.35
C ILE A 34 16.04 58.50 -31.71
N VAL A 35 16.50 57.25 -31.69
CA VAL A 35 16.21 56.26 -32.75
C VAL A 35 15.18 55.29 -32.20
N LYS A 36 14.03 55.23 -32.88
CA LYS A 36 12.81 54.49 -32.50
C LYS A 36 13.09 53.14 -31.82
N SER A 37 13.00 53.09 -30.49
CA SER A 37 12.57 51.88 -29.81
C SER A 37 11.14 51.61 -30.22
N GLU A 38 10.85 50.41 -30.69
CA GLU A 38 9.47 49.98 -30.90
C GLU A 38 8.69 50.03 -29.59
N LEU A 39 7.36 50.14 -29.68
CA LEU A 39 6.48 50.11 -28.52
C LEU A 39 6.57 48.74 -27.84
N GLN A 40 7.48 48.60 -26.88
CA GLN A 40 7.24 47.72 -25.74
C GLN A 40 6.02 48.29 -25.01
N ALA A 41 4.84 47.84 -25.45
CA ALA A 41 3.64 47.98 -24.65
C ALA A 41 3.94 47.38 -23.29
N GLU A 42 3.64 48.12 -22.22
CA GLU A 42 3.53 47.52 -20.90
C GLU A 42 2.52 46.38 -21.05
N LEU A 43 2.98 45.13 -20.88
CA LEU A 43 2.09 43.99 -20.86
C LEU A 43 1.06 44.26 -19.76
N PRO A 44 -0.26 44.13 -20.04
CA PRO A 44 -1.25 44.33 -19.01
C PRO A 44 -0.93 43.38 -17.83
N PRO A 45 -1.27 43.77 -16.59
CA PRO A 45 -1.07 42.90 -15.44
C PRO A 45 -1.69 41.53 -15.77
N PRO A 46 -0.95 40.43 -15.57
CA PRO A 46 -1.30 39.13 -16.15
C PRO A 46 -2.73 38.78 -15.80
N THR A 47 -3.53 38.52 -16.82
CA THR A 47 -4.98 38.31 -16.70
C THR A 47 -5.21 37.20 -15.67
N GLU A 48 -6.30 37.24 -14.90
CA GLU A 48 -6.58 36.18 -13.89
C GLU A 48 -6.50 34.77 -14.51
N TYR A 49 -6.99 34.64 -15.76
CA TYR A 49 -6.78 33.46 -16.61
C TYR A 49 -5.31 33.05 -16.78
N GLU A 50 -4.43 33.99 -17.14
CA GLU A 50 -3.00 33.75 -17.37
C GLU A 50 -2.27 33.40 -16.06
N ALA A 51 -2.57 34.11 -14.98
CA ALA A 51 -2.07 33.80 -13.64
C ALA A 51 -2.45 32.38 -13.19
N LEU A 52 -3.71 31.96 -13.44
CA LEU A 52 -4.17 30.61 -13.16
C LEU A 52 -3.52 29.57 -14.11
N THR A 53 -3.28 29.89 -15.40
CA THR A 53 -2.51 28.97 -16.28
C THR A 53 -1.08 28.78 -15.79
N ALA A 54 -0.42 29.82 -15.28
CA ALA A 54 0.92 29.74 -14.70
C ALA A 54 0.92 28.92 -13.39
N GLN A 55 -0.06 29.14 -12.51
CA GLN A 55 -0.25 28.34 -11.30
C GLN A 55 -0.49 26.86 -11.61
N LEU A 56 -1.21 26.54 -12.69
CA LEU A 56 -1.44 25.15 -13.14
C LEU A 56 -0.27 24.56 -13.93
N ALA A 57 0.68 25.37 -14.42
CA ALA A 57 1.94 24.88 -14.95
C ALA A 57 2.90 24.44 -13.82
N ASP A 58 2.92 25.17 -12.69
CA ASP A 58 3.60 24.79 -11.45
C ASP A 58 2.92 23.61 -10.75
N LYS A 59 1.59 23.65 -10.62
CA LYS A 59 0.77 22.65 -9.90
C LYS A 59 -0.38 22.12 -10.75
N PRO A 60 -0.12 21.20 -11.70
CA PRO A 60 -1.13 20.64 -12.60
C PRO A 60 -2.27 19.85 -11.92
N HIS A 61 -2.17 19.57 -10.62
CA HIS A 61 -3.03 18.63 -9.89
C HIS A 61 -4.05 19.27 -8.95
N ASP A 62 -4.18 20.61 -8.96
CA ASP A 62 -5.14 21.34 -8.10
C ASP A 62 -6.54 21.42 -8.76
N PRO A 63 -7.55 20.69 -8.25
CA PRO A 63 -8.87 20.64 -8.85
C PRO A 63 -9.65 21.96 -8.72
N GLU A 64 -9.40 22.78 -7.70
CA GLU A 64 -10.16 24.03 -7.48
C GLU A 64 -9.63 25.15 -8.38
N THR A 65 -8.32 25.22 -8.59
CA THR A 65 -7.70 26.13 -9.57
C THR A 65 -8.13 25.78 -11.00
N TRP A 66 -8.24 24.48 -11.34
CA TRP A 66 -8.84 24.04 -12.61
C TRP A 66 -10.31 24.46 -12.76
N LYS A 67 -11.16 24.23 -11.74
CA LYS A 67 -12.59 24.64 -11.80
C LYS A 67 -12.74 26.13 -12.10
N ARG A 68 -12.00 26.99 -11.39
CA ARG A 68 -12.01 28.45 -11.57
C ARG A 68 -11.54 28.89 -12.95
N LEU A 69 -10.48 28.28 -13.48
CA LEU A 69 -9.99 28.59 -14.83
C LEU A 69 -11.06 28.27 -15.87
N VAL A 70 -11.78 27.17 -15.73
CA VAL A 70 -12.92 26.84 -16.61
C VAL A 70 -14.07 27.82 -16.41
N ASP A 71 -14.46 28.17 -15.18
CA ASP A 71 -15.50 29.20 -14.93
C ASP A 71 -15.14 30.55 -15.61
N LEU A 72 -13.88 30.99 -15.51
CA LEU A 72 -13.39 32.20 -16.17
C LEU A 72 -13.40 32.07 -17.70
N ALA A 73 -12.95 30.94 -18.26
CA ALA A 73 -12.98 30.68 -19.70
C ALA A 73 -14.42 30.71 -20.24
N GLU A 74 -15.34 30.00 -19.59
CA GLU A 74 -16.77 30.00 -19.94
C GLU A 74 -17.38 31.41 -19.80
N SER A 75 -17.04 32.17 -18.75
CA SER A 75 -17.53 33.55 -18.58
C SER A 75 -17.01 34.54 -19.62
N SER A 76 -15.88 34.23 -20.27
CA SER A 76 -15.28 35.09 -21.30
C SER A 76 -15.97 35.01 -22.67
N GLY A 77 -16.77 33.96 -22.92
CA GLY A 77 -17.41 33.70 -24.21
C GLY A 77 -16.47 33.40 -25.39
N ASP A 78 -15.16 33.40 -25.17
CA ASP A 78 -14.14 33.22 -26.20
C ASP A 78 -13.93 31.73 -26.50
N ILE A 79 -14.41 31.29 -27.67
CA ILE A 79 -14.35 29.89 -28.12
C ILE A 79 -12.89 29.38 -28.19
N GLU A 80 -11.91 30.22 -28.49
CA GLU A 80 -10.50 29.81 -28.47
C GLU A 80 -9.96 29.63 -27.06
N LYS A 81 -10.30 30.52 -26.12
CA LYS A 81 -9.93 30.34 -24.69
C LYS A 81 -10.60 29.10 -24.11
N ILE A 82 -11.88 28.87 -24.42
CA ILE A 82 -12.64 27.67 -24.06
C ILE A 82 -11.96 26.42 -24.63
N ARG A 83 -11.61 26.40 -25.92
CA ARG A 83 -10.88 25.29 -26.58
C ARG A 83 -9.55 24.98 -25.89
N ARG A 84 -8.69 26.00 -25.72
CA ARG A 84 -7.37 25.86 -25.07
C ARG A 84 -7.51 25.36 -23.62
N THR A 85 -8.52 25.86 -22.90
CA THR A 85 -8.85 25.45 -21.53
C THR A 85 -9.25 23.98 -21.45
N TYR A 86 -10.23 23.55 -22.23
CA TYR A 86 -10.75 22.19 -22.15
C TYR A 86 -9.77 21.15 -22.70
N ASP A 87 -8.99 21.44 -23.76
CA ASP A 87 -7.96 20.51 -24.20
C ASP A 87 -6.79 20.40 -23.19
N ALA A 88 -6.44 21.47 -22.47
CA ALA A 88 -5.49 21.39 -21.36
C ALA A 88 -6.04 20.58 -20.17
N LEU A 89 -7.28 20.86 -19.76
CA LEU A 89 -7.98 20.14 -18.70
C LEU A 89 -8.12 18.64 -19.01
N LEU A 90 -8.55 18.28 -20.22
CA LEU A 90 -8.78 16.89 -20.63
C LEU A 90 -7.48 16.14 -20.97
N LYS A 91 -6.37 16.85 -21.20
CA LYS A 91 -5.03 16.27 -21.22
C LYS A 91 -4.59 15.84 -19.81
N GLN A 92 -4.87 16.65 -18.79
CA GLN A 92 -4.54 16.36 -17.40
C GLN A 92 -5.50 15.36 -16.75
N TYR A 93 -6.79 15.46 -17.07
CA TYR A 93 -7.88 14.60 -16.60
C TYR A 93 -8.64 13.93 -17.76
N PRO A 94 -8.05 12.91 -18.43
CA PRO A 94 -8.71 12.20 -19.52
C PRO A 94 -10.00 11.48 -19.09
N ASN A 95 -11.01 11.51 -19.96
CA ASN A 95 -12.31 10.85 -19.79
C ASN A 95 -13.20 11.39 -18.64
N THR A 96 -12.94 12.60 -18.14
CA THR A 96 -13.86 13.33 -17.25
C THR A 96 -15.12 13.75 -18.02
N SER A 97 -16.21 13.01 -17.82
CA SER A 97 -17.38 13.11 -18.71
C SER A 97 -18.16 14.41 -18.59
N SER A 98 -18.26 15.03 -17.41
CA SER A 98 -18.92 16.35 -17.26
C SER A 98 -18.16 17.45 -18.02
N ALA A 99 -16.82 17.45 -17.97
CA ALA A 99 -16.00 18.32 -18.81
C ALA A 99 -16.14 18.00 -20.31
N GLN A 100 -16.20 16.73 -20.71
CA GLN A 100 -16.41 16.36 -22.12
C GLN A 100 -17.78 16.82 -22.64
N ILE A 101 -18.85 16.66 -21.85
CA ILE A 101 -20.20 17.12 -22.23
C ILE A 101 -20.25 18.65 -22.30
N ALA A 102 -19.70 19.36 -21.31
CA ALA A 102 -19.63 20.82 -21.33
C ALA A 102 -18.84 21.32 -22.56
N TYR A 103 -17.65 20.78 -22.80
CA TYR A 103 -16.80 21.13 -23.94
C TYR A 103 -17.51 20.94 -25.29
N ILE A 104 -18.17 19.81 -25.51
CA ILE A 104 -18.93 19.57 -26.75
C ILE A 104 -20.17 20.48 -26.82
N SER A 105 -20.83 20.77 -25.70
CA SER A 105 -22.06 21.58 -25.68
C SER A 105 -21.85 23.01 -26.21
N HIS A 106 -20.67 23.60 -25.97
CA HIS A 106 -20.32 24.92 -26.52
C HIS A 106 -20.34 24.95 -28.06
N PHE A 107 -19.86 23.90 -28.73
CA PHE A 107 -19.88 23.77 -30.21
C PHE A 107 -21.20 23.25 -30.79
N LEU A 108 -22.19 22.92 -29.96
CA LEU A 108 -23.53 22.48 -30.39
C LEU A 108 -24.57 23.59 -30.36
N ASN A 109 -24.17 24.82 -30.02
CA ASN A 109 -25.02 26.01 -30.11
C ASN A 109 -25.08 26.53 -31.56
N ASP A 110 -23.93 26.62 -32.24
CA ASP A 110 -23.82 27.14 -33.61
C ASP A 110 -23.67 26.01 -34.63
N GLN A 111 -24.41 26.12 -35.75
CA GLN A 111 -24.48 25.05 -36.75
C GLN A 111 -23.19 24.93 -37.59
N GLU A 112 -22.36 25.99 -37.65
CA GLU A 112 -21.05 25.95 -38.32
C GLU A 112 -20.02 25.11 -37.53
N THR A 113 -20.09 25.11 -36.20
CA THR A 113 -19.16 24.36 -35.33
C THR A 113 -19.52 22.88 -35.15
N PHE A 114 -20.63 22.40 -35.74
CA PHE A 114 -21.04 20.99 -35.65
C PHE A 114 -19.98 20.00 -36.18
N GLY A 115 -19.14 20.42 -37.14
CA GLY A 115 -18.03 19.60 -37.62
C GLY A 115 -17.00 19.30 -36.53
N GLU A 116 -16.64 20.29 -35.72
CA GLU A 116 -15.74 20.12 -34.58
C GLU A 116 -16.38 19.25 -33.48
N ALA A 117 -17.67 19.45 -33.22
CA ALA A 117 -18.42 18.62 -32.27
C ALA A 117 -18.38 17.13 -32.66
N GLU A 118 -18.49 16.79 -33.96
CA GLU A 118 -18.30 15.42 -34.42
C GLU A 118 -16.88 14.88 -34.16
N GLU A 119 -15.84 15.69 -34.35
CA GLU A 119 -14.45 15.27 -34.06
C GLU A 119 -14.23 15.03 -32.56
N LEU A 120 -14.79 15.88 -31.70
CA LEU A 120 -14.78 15.67 -30.25
C LEU A 120 -15.56 14.39 -29.85
N PHE A 121 -16.72 14.12 -30.46
CA PHE A 121 -17.40 12.83 -30.27
C PHE A 121 -16.54 11.64 -30.74
N LYS A 122 -15.90 11.72 -31.92
CA LYS A 122 -15.00 10.67 -32.43
C LYS A 122 -13.80 10.43 -31.50
N LYS A 123 -13.25 11.50 -30.90
CA LYS A 123 -12.12 11.52 -29.95
C LYS A 123 -12.48 10.90 -28.59
N PHE A 124 -13.65 11.21 -28.03
CA PHE A 124 -13.98 10.88 -26.64
C PHE A 124 -14.92 9.68 -26.44
N LEU A 125 -15.84 9.41 -27.37
CA LEU A 125 -16.95 8.48 -27.13
C LEU A 125 -16.48 7.03 -26.94
N ARG A 126 -15.47 6.59 -27.71
CA ARG A 126 -14.95 5.20 -27.66
C ARG A 126 -14.19 4.86 -26.38
N THR A 127 -13.61 5.85 -25.70
CA THR A 127 -12.83 5.66 -24.47
C THR A 127 -13.64 5.90 -23.20
N SER A 128 -14.72 6.68 -23.28
CA SER A 128 -15.52 7.08 -22.13
C SER A 128 -16.48 5.97 -21.63
N PRO A 129 -16.41 5.58 -20.34
CA PRO A 129 -17.34 4.64 -19.71
C PRO A 129 -18.53 5.35 -19.02
N SER A 130 -18.73 6.66 -19.22
CA SER A 130 -19.84 7.41 -18.64
C SER A 130 -21.07 7.35 -19.54
N VAL A 131 -22.16 6.82 -19.00
CA VAL A 131 -23.44 6.68 -19.71
C VAL A 131 -23.98 8.03 -20.20
N ASP A 132 -23.71 9.11 -19.48
CA ASP A 132 -24.25 10.44 -19.76
C ASP A 132 -23.70 11.04 -21.06
N LEU A 133 -22.42 10.78 -21.37
CA LEU A 133 -21.85 11.17 -22.67
C LEU A 133 -22.51 10.39 -23.82
N TRP A 134 -22.86 9.13 -23.60
CA TRP A 134 -23.59 8.32 -24.58
C TRP A 134 -25.05 8.76 -24.73
N LYS A 135 -25.75 9.16 -23.65
CA LYS A 135 -27.07 9.82 -23.71
C LYS A 135 -27.01 11.13 -24.51
N PHE A 136 -25.97 11.93 -24.28
CA PHE A 136 -25.74 13.20 -25.01
C PHE A 136 -25.47 12.96 -26.50
N TYR A 137 -24.62 12.01 -26.85
CA TYR A 137 -24.39 11.58 -28.24
C TYR A 137 -25.67 11.07 -28.92
N LEU A 138 -26.46 10.23 -28.25
CA LEU A 138 -27.74 9.74 -28.80
C LEU A 138 -28.78 10.85 -28.97
N THR A 139 -28.74 11.89 -28.13
CA THR A 139 -29.56 13.10 -28.28
C THR A 139 -29.13 13.91 -29.50
N TYR A 140 -27.83 14.11 -29.70
CA TYR A 140 -27.27 14.79 -30.87
C TYR A 140 -27.61 14.06 -32.18
N VAL A 141 -27.33 12.75 -32.27
CA VAL A 141 -27.65 11.94 -33.46
C VAL A 141 -29.14 12.02 -33.81
N ARG A 142 -30.03 11.97 -32.81
CA ARG A 142 -31.48 12.05 -32.97
C ARG A 142 -31.96 13.43 -33.45
N ARG A 143 -31.27 14.52 -33.07
CA ARG A 143 -31.57 15.88 -33.55
C ARG A 143 -31.18 16.08 -35.01
N LEU A 144 -30.12 15.43 -35.49
CA LEU A 144 -29.72 15.48 -36.91
C LEU A 144 -30.52 14.52 -37.80
N ASN A 145 -30.79 13.30 -37.31
CA ASN A 145 -31.35 12.20 -38.10
C ASN A 145 -32.87 12.06 -37.88
N VAL A 146 -33.61 13.13 -38.21
CA VAL A 146 -35.08 13.19 -38.07
C VAL A 146 -35.81 12.54 -39.26
N ALA A 147 -35.17 12.47 -40.43
CA ALA A 147 -35.80 11.96 -41.65
C ALA A 147 -36.00 10.43 -41.60
N PRO A 148 -37.13 9.87 -42.11
CA PRO A 148 -37.38 8.42 -42.11
C PRO A 148 -36.27 7.57 -42.74
N SER A 149 -35.62 8.08 -43.80
CA SER A 149 -34.46 7.45 -44.46
C SER A 149 -33.23 7.32 -43.56
N THR A 150 -33.09 8.16 -42.54
CA THR A 150 -31.98 8.13 -41.57
C THR A 150 -32.27 7.28 -40.33
N ARG A 151 -33.48 6.70 -40.22
CA ARG A 151 -33.91 5.89 -39.07
C ARG A 151 -32.98 4.70 -38.78
N ASP A 152 -32.39 4.09 -39.79
CA ASP A 152 -31.42 2.99 -39.60
C ASP A 152 -30.07 3.45 -39.03
N ILE A 153 -29.69 4.72 -39.23
CA ILE A 153 -28.50 5.30 -38.58
C ILE A 153 -28.78 5.42 -37.08
N VAL A 154 -29.94 5.96 -36.70
CA VAL A 154 -30.37 6.07 -35.30
C VAL A 154 -30.45 4.70 -34.63
N ARG A 155 -31.02 3.69 -35.30
CA ARG A 155 -31.05 2.29 -34.83
C ARG A 155 -29.63 1.77 -34.53
N LYS A 156 -28.70 1.92 -35.49
CA LYS A 156 -27.30 1.49 -35.33
C LYS A 156 -26.58 2.25 -34.22
N SER A 157 -26.85 3.53 -34.03
CA SER A 157 -26.28 4.33 -32.93
C SER A 157 -26.75 3.87 -31.55
N TYR A 158 -28.03 3.48 -31.39
CA TYR A 158 -28.49 2.85 -30.14
C TYR A 158 -27.80 1.50 -29.89
N GLU A 159 -27.71 0.62 -30.89
CA GLU A 159 -27.03 -0.67 -30.72
C GLU A 159 -25.53 -0.51 -30.42
N PHE A 160 -24.87 0.47 -31.04
CA PHE A 160 -23.49 0.84 -30.76
C PHE A 160 -23.32 1.30 -29.30
N ALA A 161 -24.17 2.22 -28.81
CA ALA A 161 -24.14 2.68 -27.42
C ALA A 161 -24.41 1.54 -26.42
N LEU A 162 -25.41 0.69 -26.69
CA LEU A 162 -25.77 -0.43 -25.82
C LEU A 162 -24.71 -1.54 -25.78
N ASN A 163 -23.81 -1.60 -26.76
CA ASN A 163 -22.66 -2.51 -26.73
C ASN A 163 -21.45 -1.95 -25.96
N HIS A 164 -21.38 -0.63 -25.73
CA HIS A 164 -20.34 0.01 -24.92
C HIS A 164 -20.75 0.27 -23.46
N VAL A 165 -21.99 0.72 -23.21
CA VAL A 165 -22.50 1.09 -21.87
C VAL A 165 -23.81 0.41 -21.46
N GLY A 166 -24.43 -0.41 -22.31
CA GLY A 166 -25.74 -1.02 -22.02
C GLY A 166 -25.76 -2.06 -20.89
N GLN A 167 -24.61 -2.44 -20.33
CA GLN A 167 -24.46 -3.28 -19.12
C GLN A 167 -24.45 -2.46 -17.82
N ASP A 168 -24.42 -1.14 -17.90
CA ASP A 168 -24.29 -0.24 -16.76
C ASP A 168 -25.65 0.10 -16.14
N LYS A 169 -25.75 0.27 -14.81
CA LYS A 169 -27.05 0.46 -14.14
C LYS A 169 -27.78 1.70 -14.64
N ASP A 170 -27.03 2.76 -14.95
CA ASP A 170 -27.55 4.08 -15.32
C ASP A 170 -27.97 4.16 -16.81
N SER A 171 -27.82 3.04 -17.54
CA SER A 171 -28.19 2.90 -18.96
C SER A 171 -29.66 2.55 -19.20
N GLY A 172 -30.47 2.30 -18.16
CA GLY A 172 -31.88 1.92 -18.32
C GLY A 172 -32.73 2.96 -19.05
N GLU A 173 -32.36 4.23 -19.00
CA GLU A 173 -32.97 5.27 -19.84
C GLU A 173 -32.68 5.04 -21.33
N ILE A 174 -31.44 4.72 -21.71
CA ILE A 174 -31.07 4.40 -23.11
C ILE A 174 -31.87 3.19 -23.61
N TRP A 175 -32.03 2.16 -22.78
CA TRP A 175 -32.89 1.01 -23.08
C TRP A 175 -34.35 1.44 -23.31
N SER A 176 -34.90 2.29 -22.44
CA SER A 176 -36.27 2.80 -22.55
C SER A 176 -36.48 3.65 -23.80
N GLU A 177 -35.54 4.55 -24.12
CA GLU A 177 -35.57 5.36 -25.34
C GLU A 177 -35.45 4.51 -26.60
N TYR A 178 -34.59 3.48 -26.62
CA TYR A 178 -34.48 2.57 -27.77
C TYR A 178 -35.77 1.76 -27.98
N ILE A 179 -36.39 1.27 -26.89
CA ILE A 179 -37.68 0.60 -26.90
C ILE A 179 -38.78 1.52 -27.43
N GLN A 180 -38.85 2.78 -26.96
CA GLN A 180 -39.82 3.77 -27.45
C GLN A 180 -39.58 4.10 -28.93
N PHE A 181 -38.33 4.29 -29.35
CA PHE A 181 -37.95 4.51 -30.74
C PHE A 181 -38.35 3.34 -31.66
N LEU A 182 -38.21 2.09 -31.20
CA LEU A 182 -38.67 0.90 -31.93
C LEU A 182 -40.21 0.81 -31.98
N LYS A 183 -40.91 1.07 -30.85
CA LYS A 183 -42.38 1.15 -30.79
C LYS A 183 -42.94 2.18 -31.76
N ALA A 184 -42.32 3.36 -31.82
CA ALA A 184 -42.65 4.48 -32.71
C ALA A 184 -42.21 4.29 -34.18
N GLY A 185 -41.73 3.11 -34.56
CA GLY A 185 -41.52 2.78 -35.97
C GLY A 185 -42.84 2.53 -36.69
N GLU A 186 -43.16 3.36 -37.67
CA GLU A 186 -44.20 3.05 -38.65
C GLU A 186 -43.85 1.77 -39.41
N THR A 187 -44.85 0.97 -39.73
CA THR A 187 -44.74 -0.31 -40.44
C THR A 187 -45.87 -0.38 -41.45
N THR A 188 -45.53 -0.55 -42.73
CA THR A 188 -46.48 -0.48 -43.86
C THR A 188 -46.99 -1.86 -44.27
N THR A 189 -46.24 -2.91 -43.94
CA THR A 189 -46.57 -4.30 -44.22
C THR A 189 -46.62 -5.14 -42.94
N THR A 190 -47.40 -6.23 -42.97
CA THR A 190 -47.50 -7.21 -41.88
C THR A 190 -46.16 -7.92 -41.60
N TRP A 191 -45.27 -8.00 -42.59
CA TRP A 191 -43.91 -8.54 -42.41
C TRP A 191 -43.00 -7.58 -41.62
N GLU A 192 -43.06 -6.28 -41.91
CA GLU A 192 -42.35 -5.25 -41.13
C GLU A 192 -42.88 -5.20 -39.69
N GLU A 193 -44.18 -5.39 -39.49
CA GLU A 193 -44.79 -5.47 -38.15
C GLU A 193 -44.27 -6.69 -37.37
N GLN A 194 -44.21 -7.87 -37.97
CA GLN A 194 -43.60 -9.06 -37.35
C GLN A 194 -42.11 -8.80 -36.99
N GLN A 195 -41.34 -8.22 -37.93
CA GLN A 195 -39.93 -7.88 -37.69
C GLN A 195 -39.77 -6.87 -36.53
N LYS A 196 -40.68 -5.90 -36.42
CA LYS A 196 -40.74 -4.92 -35.32
C LYS A 196 -41.05 -5.61 -33.98
N MET A 197 -41.98 -6.56 -33.94
CA MET A 197 -42.28 -7.30 -32.71
C MET A 197 -41.11 -8.17 -32.25
N ASP A 198 -40.43 -8.88 -33.16
CA ASP A 198 -39.28 -9.70 -32.79
C ASP A 198 -38.04 -8.87 -32.41
N ALA A 199 -37.86 -7.69 -33.02
CA ALA A 199 -36.86 -6.71 -32.57
C ALA A 199 -37.15 -6.19 -31.16
N LEU A 200 -38.41 -5.83 -30.86
CA LEU A 200 -38.84 -5.40 -29.52
C LEU A 200 -38.62 -6.51 -28.48
N ARG A 201 -39.07 -7.74 -28.78
CA ARG A 201 -38.85 -8.93 -27.94
C ARG A 201 -37.36 -9.13 -27.63
N LYS A 202 -36.50 -9.11 -28.66
CA LYS A 202 -35.05 -9.25 -28.51
C LYS A 202 -34.45 -8.18 -27.60
N VAL A 203 -34.91 -6.93 -27.70
CA VAL A 203 -34.42 -5.81 -26.87
C VAL A 203 -34.90 -5.96 -25.42
N TYR A 204 -36.17 -6.24 -25.18
CA TYR A 204 -36.69 -6.49 -23.83
C TYR A 204 -36.00 -7.68 -23.15
N HIS A 205 -35.88 -8.82 -23.85
CA HIS A 205 -35.22 -10.02 -23.31
C HIS A 205 -33.76 -9.76 -22.93
N ARG A 206 -33.03 -8.91 -23.69
CA ARG A 206 -31.66 -8.50 -23.31
C ARG A 206 -31.66 -7.55 -22.11
N ALA A 207 -32.59 -6.59 -22.05
CA ALA A 207 -32.60 -5.55 -21.01
C ALA A 207 -32.99 -6.07 -19.62
N VAL A 208 -34.01 -6.93 -19.50
CA VAL A 208 -34.51 -7.36 -18.17
C VAL A 208 -33.57 -8.31 -17.40
N GLN A 209 -32.52 -8.82 -18.06
CA GLN A 209 -31.46 -9.63 -17.48
C GLN A 209 -30.27 -8.80 -16.97
N ILE A 210 -30.26 -7.48 -17.22
CA ILE A 210 -29.20 -6.56 -16.80
C ILE A 210 -29.67 -5.82 -15.54
N PRO A 211 -28.80 -5.60 -14.53
CA PRO A 211 -29.13 -4.84 -13.32
C PRO A 211 -29.23 -3.33 -13.62
N LEU A 212 -30.30 -2.95 -14.32
CA LEU A 212 -30.66 -1.58 -14.70
C LEU A 212 -31.48 -0.91 -13.60
N ASP A 213 -31.30 0.40 -13.42
CA ASP A 213 -32.06 1.25 -12.50
C ASP A 213 -33.59 1.06 -12.60
N ASN A 214 -34.11 0.85 -13.81
CA ASN A 214 -35.52 0.71 -14.12
C ASN A 214 -35.93 -0.73 -14.53
N VAL A 215 -35.14 -1.75 -14.17
CA VAL A 215 -35.39 -3.15 -14.58
C VAL A 215 -36.79 -3.66 -14.17
N GLU A 216 -37.34 -3.21 -13.04
CA GLU A 216 -38.71 -3.55 -12.60
C GLU A 216 -39.79 -2.95 -13.53
N ARG A 217 -39.56 -1.75 -14.10
CA ARG A 217 -40.46 -1.13 -15.10
C ARG A 217 -40.38 -1.86 -16.44
N LEU A 218 -39.18 -2.19 -16.89
CA LEU A 218 -38.97 -2.91 -18.15
C LEU A 218 -39.59 -4.32 -18.12
N TRP A 219 -39.61 -4.98 -16.95
CA TRP A 219 -40.30 -6.25 -16.76
C TRP A 219 -41.83 -6.12 -16.88
N GLN A 220 -42.43 -5.10 -16.25
CA GLN A 220 -43.87 -4.83 -16.38
C GLN A 220 -44.25 -4.48 -17.82
N GLU A 221 -43.43 -3.68 -18.51
CA GLU A 221 -43.64 -3.41 -19.94
C GLU A 221 -43.58 -4.68 -20.79
N LEU A 222 -42.60 -5.58 -20.55
CA LEU A 222 -42.51 -6.87 -21.25
C LEU A 222 -43.73 -7.76 -20.95
N GLU A 223 -44.22 -7.81 -19.71
CA GLU A 223 -45.43 -8.57 -19.36
C GLU A 223 -46.65 -8.10 -20.15
N THR A 224 -46.86 -6.78 -20.27
CA THR A 224 -47.96 -6.23 -21.08
C THR A 224 -47.76 -6.50 -22.57
N PHE A 225 -46.52 -6.40 -23.08
CA PHE A 225 -46.18 -6.64 -24.47
C PHE A 225 -46.46 -8.09 -24.91
N GLU A 226 -45.94 -9.09 -24.19
CA GLU A 226 -46.19 -10.49 -24.52
C GLU A 226 -47.65 -10.90 -24.26
N THR A 227 -48.31 -10.35 -23.24
CA THR A 227 -49.73 -10.63 -22.97
C THR A 227 -50.64 -10.11 -24.08
N ASN A 228 -50.33 -8.93 -24.63
CA ASN A 228 -51.06 -8.34 -25.76
C ASN A 228 -50.81 -9.10 -27.08
N LEU A 229 -49.62 -9.70 -27.26
CA LEU A 229 -49.30 -10.54 -28.43
C LEU A 229 -49.96 -11.92 -28.34
N ASN A 230 -49.66 -12.70 -27.30
CA ASN A 230 -50.25 -14.02 -27.07
C ASN A 230 -50.09 -14.47 -25.62
N ARG A 231 -51.19 -14.39 -24.86
CA ARG A 231 -51.32 -14.78 -23.44
C ARG A 231 -50.91 -16.23 -23.12
N ILE A 232 -50.84 -17.14 -24.09
CA ILE A 232 -50.39 -18.53 -23.89
C ILE A 232 -48.86 -18.59 -23.92
N THR A 233 -48.22 -18.04 -24.95
CA THR A 233 -46.74 -18.03 -25.06
C THR A 233 -46.10 -17.09 -24.05
N ALA A 234 -46.77 -15.99 -23.69
CA ALA A 234 -46.33 -15.08 -22.62
C ALA A 234 -45.99 -15.81 -21.33
N LYS A 235 -46.85 -16.73 -20.87
CA LYS A 235 -46.59 -17.52 -19.65
C LYS A 235 -45.32 -18.35 -19.73
N LYS A 236 -44.96 -18.85 -20.92
CA LYS A 236 -43.71 -19.59 -21.12
C LYS A 236 -42.52 -18.64 -21.10
N PHE A 237 -42.51 -17.60 -21.95
CA PHE A 237 -41.38 -16.67 -22.03
C PHE A 237 -41.08 -15.97 -20.70
N MET A 238 -42.12 -15.55 -19.96
CA MET A 238 -41.96 -14.95 -18.64
C MET A 238 -41.50 -15.98 -17.59
N GLY A 239 -41.91 -17.24 -17.71
CA GLY A 239 -41.41 -18.33 -16.86
C GLY A 239 -39.94 -18.64 -17.09
N ASP A 240 -39.54 -18.79 -18.36
CA ASP A 240 -38.16 -19.07 -18.78
C ASP A 240 -37.19 -17.93 -18.38
N LEU A 241 -37.66 -16.66 -18.39
CA LEU A 241 -36.85 -15.46 -18.16
C LEU A 241 -36.85 -14.95 -16.70
N SER A 242 -37.82 -15.37 -15.89
CA SER A 242 -37.99 -14.94 -14.48
C SER A 242 -36.76 -15.17 -13.59
N PRO A 243 -36.01 -16.30 -13.67
CA PRO A 243 -34.81 -16.50 -12.84
C PRO A 243 -33.75 -15.43 -13.08
N ALA A 244 -33.42 -15.16 -14.35
CA ALA A 244 -32.42 -14.16 -14.73
C ALA A 244 -32.85 -12.73 -14.35
N HIS A 245 -34.15 -12.41 -14.50
CA HIS A 245 -34.68 -11.13 -14.03
C HIS A 245 -34.58 -10.98 -12.49
N MET A 246 -34.93 -12.01 -11.73
CA MET A 246 -34.81 -12.01 -10.27
C MET A 246 -33.35 -11.90 -9.80
N GLN A 247 -32.41 -12.47 -10.54
CA GLN A 247 -30.97 -12.32 -10.31
C GLN A 247 -30.50 -10.89 -10.60
N ALA A 248 -30.85 -10.33 -11.77
CA ALA A 248 -30.56 -8.93 -12.13
C ALA A 248 -31.11 -7.94 -11.09
N ARG A 249 -32.30 -8.18 -10.57
CA ARG A 249 -32.94 -7.37 -9.53
C ARG A 249 -32.27 -7.50 -8.17
N THR A 250 -31.73 -8.67 -7.85
CA THR A 250 -31.02 -8.93 -6.59
C THR A 250 -29.61 -8.31 -6.62
N THR A 251 -28.89 -8.46 -7.72
CA THR A 251 -27.58 -7.83 -7.93
C THR A 251 -27.67 -6.32 -8.03
N LEU A 252 -28.71 -5.75 -8.64
CA LEU A 252 -28.98 -4.29 -8.63
C LEU A 252 -29.04 -3.72 -7.21
N ARG A 253 -29.67 -4.43 -6.26
CA ARG A 253 -29.76 -3.99 -4.85
C ARG A 253 -28.39 -4.04 -4.16
N GLN A 254 -27.60 -5.09 -4.41
CA GLN A 254 -26.24 -5.20 -3.90
C GLN A 254 -25.32 -4.11 -4.49
N LEU A 255 -25.36 -3.93 -5.81
CA LEU A 255 -24.65 -2.89 -6.57
C LEU A 255 -24.97 -1.49 -6.05
N SER A 256 -26.24 -1.21 -5.74
CA SER A 256 -26.67 0.08 -5.18
C SER A 256 -26.05 0.37 -3.80
N ASN A 257 -25.85 -0.66 -2.97
CA ASN A 257 -25.17 -0.52 -1.67
C ASN A 257 -23.67 -0.22 -1.85
N HIS A 258 -23.01 -0.86 -2.83
CA HIS A 258 -21.61 -0.56 -3.16
C HIS A 258 -21.44 0.84 -3.75
N LEU A 259 -22.30 1.23 -4.70
CA LEU A 259 -22.17 2.51 -5.40
C LEU A 259 -22.59 3.72 -4.55
N SER A 260 -23.60 3.62 -3.69
CA SER A 260 -23.96 4.72 -2.77
C SER A 260 -22.84 5.04 -1.76
N ALA A 261 -22.04 4.06 -1.38
CA ALA A 261 -20.85 4.28 -0.54
C ALA A 261 -19.70 5.00 -1.27
N LEU A 262 -19.71 5.00 -2.62
CA LEU A 262 -18.68 5.55 -3.51
C LEU A 262 -19.08 6.88 -4.17
N TYR A 263 -20.37 7.04 -4.50
CA TYR A 263 -20.95 8.20 -5.15
C TYR A 263 -21.91 8.88 -4.17
N PRO A 264 -21.39 9.72 -3.24
CA PRO A 264 -22.26 10.57 -2.42
C PRO A 264 -23.03 11.55 -3.34
N PRO A 265 -24.22 12.01 -2.93
CA PRO A 265 -24.94 13.03 -3.68
C PRO A 265 -24.07 14.30 -3.78
N THR A 266 -23.95 14.86 -4.97
CA THR A 266 -23.25 16.12 -5.20
C THR A 266 -23.95 17.26 -4.45
N PRO A 267 -23.22 18.23 -3.87
CA PRO A 267 -23.83 19.45 -3.35
C PRO A 267 -24.57 20.20 -4.48
N PRO A 268 -25.58 21.03 -4.16
CA PRO A 268 -26.25 21.85 -5.16
C PRO A 268 -25.25 22.80 -5.83
N SER A 269 -25.17 22.76 -7.15
CA SER A 269 -24.36 23.70 -7.95
C SER A 269 -25.01 25.07 -7.94
N ASN A 270 -24.20 26.12 -7.70
CA ASN A 270 -24.62 27.52 -7.81
C ASN A 270 -24.44 28.08 -9.24
N GLY A 271 -23.98 27.26 -10.19
CA GLY A 271 -23.73 27.66 -11.58
C GLY A 271 -24.49 26.80 -12.59
N ASN A 272 -24.51 27.23 -13.85
CA ASN A 272 -25.24 26.58 -14.95
C ASN A 272 -24.71 25.17 -15.31
N ARG A 273 -23.57 24.74 -14.77
CA ARG A 273 -22.93 23.45 -15.06
C ARG A 273 -23.14 22.42 -13.94
N PRO A 274 -23.23 21.10 -14.29
CA PRO A 274 -23.07 20.02 -13.33
C PRO A 274 -21.69 20.10 -12.64
N ASP A 275 -21.60 19.64 -11.39
CA ASP A 275 -20.34 19.67 -10.63
C ASP A 275 -19.23 18.86 -11.34
N LEU A 276 -18.05 19.45 -11.36
CA LEU A 276 -16.88 18.92 -12.06
C LEU A 276 -16.00 18.14 -11.08
N TYR A 277 -16.29 16.84 -10.94
CA TYR A 277 -15.46 15.93 -10.16
C TYR A 277 -14.08 15.74 -10.83
N LEU A 278 -13.09 16.48 -10.33
CA LEU A 278 -11.68 16.27 -10.64
C LEU A 278 -11.01 15.52 -9.47
N PRO A 279 -10.33 14.38 -9.72
CA PRO A 279 -9.53 13.71 -8.70
C PRO A 279 -8.44 14.63 -8.14
N SER A 280 -8.26 14.64 -6.82
CA SER A 280 -7.10 15.21 -6.14
C SER A 280 -6.00 14.16 -5.96
N LEU A 281 -4.76 14.59 -5.72
CA LEU A 281 -3.70 13.70 -5.23
C LEU A 281 -4.11 13.10 -3.87
N PRO A 282 -3.71 11.84 -3.58
CA PRO A 282 -4.00 11.20 -2.30
C PRO A 282 -3.20 11.83 -1.16
N SER A 283 -3.89 12.14 -0.07
CA SER A 283 -3.30 12.50 1.23
C SER A 283 -2.90 11.26 2.05
N PHE A 284 -3.47 10.09 1.70
CA PHE A 284 -3.34 8.83 2.43
C PHE A 284 -3.82 8.89 3.89
N ASP A 285 -4.76 9.79 4.18
CA ASP A 285 -5.44 9.91 5.47
C ASP A 285 -6.40 8.72 5.73
N THR A 286 -7.26 8.83 6.76
CA THR A 286 -8.28 7.82 7.02
C THR A 286 -9.42 7.83 5.99
N ALA A 287 -9.82 8.98 5.46
CA ALA A 287 -10.85 9.07 4.42
C ALA A 287 -10.40 8.36 3.13
N ASP A 288 -9.22 8.68 2.60
CA ASP A 288 -8.61 8.07 1.41
C ASP A 288 -8.50 6.55 1.57
N ARG A 289 -8.03 6.07 2.73
CA ARG A 289 -7.94 4.63 3.02
C ARG A 289 -9.32 3.95 3.00
N THR A 290 -10.37 4.59 3.55
CA THR A 290 -11.73 4.04 3.45
C THR A 290 -12.29 4.09 2.03
N LEU A 291 -11.97 5.12 1.25
CA LEU A 291 -12.41 5.25 -0.15
C LEU A 291 -11.77 4.17 -1.03
N VAL A 292 -10.46 3.96 -0.90
CA VAL A 292 -9.74 2.85 -1.54
C VAL A 292 -10.29 1.50 -1.09
N GLY A 293 -10.54 1.31 0.21
CA GLY A 293 -11.17 0.10 0.74
C GLY A 293 -12.54 -0.21 0.12
N LYS A 294 -13.41 0.79 -0.01
CA LYS A 294 -14.72 0.67 -0.68
C LYS A 294 -14.59 0.32 -2.17
N TRP A 295 -13.68 0.96 -2.90
CA TRP A 295 -13.43 0.65 -4.31
C TRP A 295 -12.93 -0.79 -4.49
N LYS A 296 -11.98 -1.23 -3.66
CA LYS A 296 -11.47 -2.62 -3.68
C LYS A 296 -12.55 -3.64 -3.35
N ALA A 297 -13.44 -3.33 -2.41
CA ALA A 297 -14.58 -4.18 -2.07
C ALA A 297 -15.59 -4.27 -3.24
N TYR A 298 -15.87 -3.17 -3.93
CA TYR A 298 -16.76 -3.17 -5.10
C TYR A 298 -16.13 -3.91 -6.29
N LEU A 299 -14.85 -3.65 -6.61
CA LEU A 299 -14.13 -4.33 -7.70
C LEU A 299 -14.10 -5.85 -7.50
N ARG A 300 -13.74 -6.31 -6.29
CA ARG A 300 -13.72 -7.75 -5.95
C ARG A 300 -15.12 -8.39 -5.95
N TRP A 301 -16.16 -7.63 -5.63
CA TRP A 301 -17.56 -8.11 -5.75
C TRP A 301 -17.94 -8.31 -7.23
N GLU A 302 -17.60 -7.37 -8.11
CA GLU A 302 -17.86 -7.50 -9.55
C GLU A 302 -17.01 -8.61 -10.21
N GLU A 303 -15.76 -8.79 -9.78
CA GLU A 303 -14.89 -9.93 -10.16
C GLU A 303 -15.48 -11.29 -9.74
N GLY A 304 -16.27 -11.33 -8.66
CA GLY A 304 -16.96 -12.52 -8.17
C GLY A 304 -18.15 -13.00 -9.03
N ASN A 305 -18.41 -12.35 -10.16
CA ASN A 305 -19.53 -12.61 -11.07
C ASN A 305 -20.90 -12.73 -10.35
N PRO A 306 -21.43 -11.67 -9.71
CA PRO A 306 -22.69 -11.71 -8.95
C PRO A 306 -23.92 -12.06 -9.80
N LEU A 307 -23.84 -11.84 -11.11
CA LEU A 307 -24.85 -12.18 -12.11
C LEU A 307 -24.76 -13.64 -12.58
N GLU A 308 -23.78 -14.41 -12.10
CA GLU A 308 -23.52 -15.82 -12.46
C GLU A 308 -23.51 -16.06 -13.99
N ILE A 309 -23.05 -15.06 -14.76
CA ILE A 309 -23.00 -15.08 -16.23
C ILE A 309 -22.27 -16.34 -16.69
N GLU A 310 -22.96 -17.16 -17.51
CA GLU A 310 -22.40 -18.41 -18.03
C GLU A 310 -21.06 -18.18 -18.75
N GLU A 311 -20.16 -19.16 -18.69
CA GLU A 311 -18.88 -19.07 -19.41
C GLU A 311 -19.03 -19.00 -20.95
N LYS A 312 -20.20 -19.37 -21.50
CA LYS A 312 -20.56 -19.11 -22.91
C LYS A 312 -20.58 -17.61 -23.23
N GLU A 313 -20.95 -16.77 -22.26
CA GLU A 313 -21.03 -15.31 -22.36
C GLU A 313 -19.88 -14.60 -21.62
N LYS A 314 -18.73 -15.27 -21.45
CA LYS A 314 -17.52 -14.71 -20.82
C LYS A 314 -17.09 -13.35 -21.40
N ALA A 315 -17.34 -13.10 -22.70
CA ALA A 315 -17.11 -11.80 -23.33
C ALA A 315 -17.98 -10.66 -22.74
N THR A 316 -19.23 -10.95 -22.36
CA THR A 316 -20.14 -10.02 -21.68
C THR A 316 -19.60 -9.68 -20.29
N LEU A 317 -19.19 -10.70 -19.52
CA LEU A 317 -18.59 -10.52 -18.19
C LEU A 317 -17.28 -9.72 -18.23
N ILE A 318 -16.39 -10.02 -19.19
CA ILE A 318 -15.16 -9.26 -19.42
C ILE A 318 -15.48 -7.80 -19.73
N THR A 319 -16.42 -7.53 -20.65
CA THR A 319 -16.80 -6.16 -21.03
C THR A 319 -17.37 -5.38 -19.85
N ARG A 320 -18.21 -6.04 -19.03
CA ARG A 320 -18.79 -5.48 -17.80
C ARG A 320 -17.71 -5.07 -16.80
N ILE A 321 -16.81 -5.99 -16.43
CA ILE A 321 -15.74 -5.71 -15.46
C ILE A 321 -14.73 -4.68 -16.02
N GLN A 322 -14.43 -4.69 -17.33
CA GLN A 322 -13.63 -3.64 -17.97
C GLN A 322 -14.29 -2.25 -17.87
N GLY A 323 -15.61 -2.15 -18.01
CA GLY A 323 -16.35 -0.90 -17.79
C GLY A 323 -16.18 -0.37 -16.37
N VAL A 324 -16.30 -1.25 -15.37
CA VAL A 324 -16.13 -0.90 -13.94
C VAL A 324 -14.69 -0.49 -13.64
N TYR A 325 -13.69 -1.22 -14.13
CA TYR A 325 -12.28 -0.83 -13.97
C TYR A 325 -11.97 0.53 -14.61
N ARG A 326 -12.53 0.83 -15.80
CA ARG A 326 -12.38 2.16 -16.43
C ARG A 326 -13.02 3.27 -15.57
N LYS A 327 -14.23 3.06 -15.01
CA LYS A 327 -14.84 3.99 -14.06
C LYS A 327 -13.97 4.19 -12.79
N ALA A 328 -13.46 3.10 -12.22
CA ALA A 328 -12.61 3.14 -11.04
C ALA A 328 -11.29 3.90 -11.30
N VAL A 329 -10.64 3.66 -12.44
CA VAL A 329 -9.40 4.33 -12.86
C VAL A 329 -9.59 5.83 -13.13
N ILE A 330 -10.73 6.25 -13.67
CA ILE A 330 -11.02 7.69 -13.84
C ILE A 330 -11.29 8.37 -12.49
N ARG A 331 -12.01 7.71 -11.57
CA ARG A 331 -12.32 8.27 -10.25
C ARG A 331 -11.10 8.30 -9.32
N MET A 332 -10.35 7.20 -9.27
CA MET A 332 -9.19 6.98 -8.39
C MET A 332 -7.88 7.19 -9.15
N ARG A 333 -7.85 8.27 -9.95
CA ARG A 333 -6.85 8.53 -11.00
C ARG A 333 -5.40 8.58 -10.55
N TYR A 334 -5.16 8.90 -9.28
CA TYR A 334 -3.83 8.96 -8.66
C TYR A 334 -3.54 7.82 -7.66
N TYR A 335 -4.45 6.84 -7.56
CA TYR A 335 -4.30 5.69 -6.67
C TYR A 335 -3.71 4.50 -7.43
N THR A 336 -2.41 4.35 -7.30
CA THR A 336 -1.58 3.37 -8.03
C THR A 336 -2.01 1.92 -7.82
N GLU A 337 -2.60 1.57 -6.67
CA GLU A 337 -3.17 0.24 -6.42
C GLU A 337 -4.34 -0.10 -7.36
N ILE A 338 -5.21 0.86 -7.68
CA ILE A 338 -6.38 0.62 -8.54
C ILE A 338 -5.93 0.38 -10.00
N TRP A 339 -4.92 1.11 -10.45
CA TRP A 339 -4.23 0.87 -11.73
C TRP A 339 -3.58 -0.52 -11.78
N PHE A 340 -2.91 -0.95 -10.70
CA PHE A 340 -2.30 -2.28 -10.63
C PHE A 340 -3.35 -3.40 -10.62
N MET A 341 -4.48 -3.25 -9.91
CA MET A 341 -5.60 -4.18 -9.99
C MET A 341 -6.18 -4.28 -11.42
N ALA A 342 -6.41 -3.13 -12.08
CA ALA A 342 -6.90 -3.10 -13.45
C ALA A 342 -5.95 -3.82 -14.42
N TYR A 343 -4.63 -3.66 -14.23
CA TYR A 343 -3.61 -4.41 -14.97
C TYR A 343 -3.70 -5.91 -14.69
N THR A 344 -3.60 -6.35 -13.42
CA THR A 344 -3.51 -7.78 -13.08
C THR A 344 -4.74 -8.56 -13.53
N TRP A 345 -5.93 -7.98 -13.40
CA TRP A 345 -7.17 -8.57 -13.91
C TRP A 345 -7.22 -8.61 -15.44
N THR A 346 -6.87 -7.52 -16.14
CA THR A 346 -6.88 -7.51 -17.62
C THR A 346 -5.85 -8.49 -18.20
N ASN A 347 -4.73 -8.67 -17.49
CA ASN A 347 -3.67 -9.59 -17.83
C ASN A 347 -4.07 -11.07 -17.60
N SER A 348 -4.80 -11.38 -16.52
CA SER A 348 -5.29 -12.75 -16.24
C SER A 348 -6.41 -13.20 -17.19
N VAL A 349 -7.15 -12.24 -17.76
CA VAL A 349 -8.11 -12.44 -18.85
C VAL A 349 -7.43 -12.75 -20.21
N GLY A 350 -6.10 -12.61 -20.30
CA GLY A 350 -5.33 -12.84 -21.53
C GLY A 350 -5.25 -11.64 -22.48
N LYS A 351 -5.80 -10.47 -22.08
CA LYS A 351 -5.77 -9.23 -22.85
C LYS A 351 -4.46 -8.46 -22.62
N HIS A 352 -3.33 -9.11 -22.87
CA HIS A 352 -1.99 -8.62 -22.51
C HIS A 352 -1.66 -7.22 -23.07
N GLU A 353 -2.08 -6.90 -24.30
CA GLU A 353 -1.85 -5.57 -24.90
C GLU A 353 -2.68 -4.46 -24.26
N GLU A 354 -3.96 -4.73 -23.96
CA GLU A 354 -4.81 -3.79 -23.21
C GLU A 354 -4.26 -3.59 -21.78
N ALA A 355 -3.76 -4.65 -21.15
CA ALA A 355 -3.14 -4.59 -19.84
C ALA A 355 -1.86 -3.72 -19.84
N MET A 356 -1.01 -3.83 -20.86
CA MET A 356 0.16 -2.94 -21.03
C MET A 356 -0.22 -1.49 -21.30
N SER A 357 -1.30 -1.26 -22.06
CA SER A 357 -1.87 0.09 -22.26
C SER A 357 -2.35 0.70 -20.95
N ILE A 358 -3.01 -0.09 -20.09
CA ILE A 358 -3.43 0.32 -18.74
C ILE A 358 -2.22 0.69 -17.87
N LEU A 359 -1.14 -0.11 -17.86
CA LEU A 359 0.07 0.24 -17.09
C LEU A 359 0.74 1.52 -17.62
N LYS A 360 0.88 1.67 -18.95
CA LYS A 360 1.46 2.89 -19.53
C LYS A 360 0.62 4.12 -19.19
N ALA A 361 -0.70 4.03 -19.33
CA ALA A 361 -1.63 5.10 -18.95
C ALA A 361 -1.64 5.37 -17.43
N GLY A 362 -1.31 4.39 -16.59
CA GLY A 362 -1.18 4.53 -15.15
C GLY A 362 0.16 5.10 -14.68
N LEU A 363 1.24 4.88 -15.44
CA LEU A 363 2.53 5.55 -15.28
C LEU A 363 2.44 7.00 -15.76
N GLU A 364 1.86 7.21 -16.95
CA GLU A 364 1.07 8.39 -17.35
C GLU A 364 1.45 9.74 -16.69
N ALA A 365 0.70 10.31 -15.72
CA ALA A 365 -0.27 9.84 -14.70
C ALA A 365 0.23 9.78 -13.26
N ASN A 366 1.07 8.81 -12.92
CA ASN A 366 1.70 8.63 -11.61
C ASN A 366 3.20 8.38 -11.82
N PRO A 367 3.94 9.34 -12.41
CA PRO A 367 5.27 9.09 -12.95
C PRO A 367 6.34 8.83 -11.87
N THR A 368 6.01 9.12 -10.61
CA THR A 368 6.81 8.83 -9.40
C THR A 368 6.41 7.51 -8.71
N SER A 369 5.53 6.69 -9.32
CA SER A 369 5.07 5.44 -8.71
C SER A 369 6.07 4.29 -8.81
N PHE A 370 6.67 3.90 -7.68
CA PHE A 370 7.45 2.66 -7.57
C PHE A 370 6.65 1.42 -8.03
N LEU A 371 5.41 1.27 -7.56
CA LEU A 371 4.55 0.11 -7.89
C LEU A 371 4.33 -0.05 -9.39
N LEU A 372 3.92 1.03 -10.08
CA LEU A 372 3.59 0.96 -11.51
C LEU A 372 4.84 0.92 -12.38
N THR A 373 5.93 1.62 -12.00
CA THR A 373 7.22 1.51 -12.69
C THR A 373 7.75 0.07 -12.63
N PHE A 374 7.81 -0.54 -11.45
CA PHE A 374 8.29 -1.92 -11.32
C PHE A 374 7.41 -2.90 -12.11
N ALA A 375 6.08 -2.84 -11.95
CA ALA A 375 5.15 -3.68 -12.69
C ALA A 375 5.27 -3.54 -14.22
N TYR A 376 5.48 -2.33 -14.73
CA TYR A 376 5.67 -2.07 -16.16
C TYR A 376 7.02 -2.61 -16.66
N THR A 377 8.10 -2.39 -15.91
CA THR A 377 9.44 -2.91 -16.28
C THR A 377 9.49 -4.45 -16.27
N GLU A 378 8.84 -5.12 -15.31
CA GLU A 378 8.74 -6.59 -15.31
C GLU A 378 7.93 -7.11 -16.50
N ALA A 379 6.83 -6.44 -16.86
CA ALA A 379 6.02 -6.84 -18.01
C ALA A 379 6.75 -6.61 -19.36
N GLN A 380 7.57 -5.58 -19.47
CA GLN A 380 8.47 -5.38 -20.62
C GLN A 380 9.65 -6.36 -20.65
N GLU A 381 10.22 -6.71 -19.49
CA GLU A 381 11.26 -7.74 -19.39
C GLU A 381 10.74 -9.12 -19.83
N VAL A 382 9.51 -9.49 -19.46
CA VAL A 382 8.83 -10.71 -19.94
C VAL A 382 8.68 -10.73 -21.46
N LYS A 383 8.38 -9.58 -22.07
CA LYS A 383 8.37 -9.42 -23.55
C LYS A 383 9.77 -9.34 -24.18
N LYS A 384 10.83 -9.14 -23.38
CA LYS A 384 12.21 -8.86 -23.79
C LYS A 384 12.42 -7.50 -24.46
N GLU A 385 11.56 -6.53 -24.17
CA GLU A 385 11.63 -5.13 -24.61
C GLU A 385 12.68 -4.35 -23.76
N PHE A 386 13.91 -4.87 -23.64
CA PHE A 386 14.91 -4.39 -22.66
C PHE A 386 15.29 -2.91 -22.82
N ALA A 387 15.31 -2.39 -24.06
CA ALA A 387 15.58 -0.97 -24.33
C ALA A 387 14.57 -0.04 -23.65
N ASP A 388 13.29 -0.41 -23.65
CA ASP A 388 12.23 0.36 -23.00
C ASP A 388 12.29 0.24 -21.48
N VAL A 389 12.77 -0.90 -20.95
CA VAL A 389 13.05 -1.07 -19.52
C VAL A 389 14.14 -0.10 -19.06
N HIS A 390 15.25 0.00 -19.82
CA HIS A 390 16.30 1.00 -19.56
C HIS A 390 15.74 2.44 -19.61
N ALA A 391 14.99 2.78 -20.66
CA ALA A 391 14.39 4.12 -20.81
C ALA A 391 13.40 4.44 -19.68
N THR A 392 12.64 3.46 -19.21
CA THR A 392 11.70 3.60 -18.08
C THR A 392 12.45 3.84 -16.77
N TYR A 393 13.47 3.04 -16.44
CA TYR A 393 14.28 3.25 -15.24
C TYR A 393 15.00 4.60 -15.26
N GLU A 394 15.53 5.03 -16.41
CA GLU A 394 16.24 6.31 -16.51
C GLU A 394 15.28 7.51 -16.44
N ARG A 395 14.08 7.43 -17.04
CA ARG A 395 13.01 8.42 -16.81
C ARG A 395 12.61 8.49 -15.33
N PHE A 396 12.43 7.34 -14.67
CA PHE A 396 12.03 7.28 -13.27
C PHE A 396 13.09 7.85 -12.31
N LEU A 397 14.36 7.51 -12.52
CA LEU A 397 15.48 8.04 -11.74
C LEU A 397 15.62 9.56 -11.90
N ASN A 398 15.49 10.10 -13.12
CA ASN A 398 15.54 11.55 -13.35
C ASN A 398 14.41 12.29 -12.61
N LEU A 399 13.21 11.71 -12.53
CA LEU A 399 12.07 12.28 -11.80
C LEU A 399 12.28 12.26 -10.28
N LEU A 400 12.75 11.14 -9.73
CA LEU A 400 13.07 11.05 -8.30
C LEU A 400 14.24 11.98 -7.92
N GLN A 401 15.23 12.14 -8.79
CA GLN A 401 16.32 13.11 -8.62
C GLN A 401 15.79 14.55 -8.56
N ALA A 402 14.85 14.93 -9.42
CA ALA A 402 14.26 16.27 -9.39
C ALA A 402 13.57 16.56 -8.05
N ASN A 403 12.80 15.60 -7.53
CA ASN A 403 12.15 15.72 -6.22
C ASN A 403 13.17 15.86 -5.07
N LEU A 404 14.31 15.15 -5.13
CA LEU A 404 15.40 15.30 -4.16
C LEU A 404 16.11 16.65 -4.25
N GLU A 405 16.14 17.27 -5.43
CA GLU A 405 16.71 18.61 -5.64
C GLU A 405 15.77 19.72 -5.18
N GLU A 406 14.45 19.53 -5.30
CA GLU A 406 13.42 20.42 -4.72
C GLU A 406 13.43 20.37 -3.18
N LEU A 407 13.56 19.18 -2.58
CA LEU A 407 13.64 19.00 -1.13
C LEU A 407 14.97 19.48 -0.51
N LYS A 408 15.97 19.85 -1.32
CA LYS A 408 17.25 20.32 -0.83
C LYS A 408 17.11 21.74 -0.24
N PRO A 409 17.53 22.01 1.00
CA PRO A 409 17.54 23.38 1.53
C PRO A 409 18.47 24.29 0.69
N PRO A 410 18.11 25.58 0.53
CA PRO A 410 18.98 26.55 -0.16
C PRO A 410 20.34 26.62 0.53
N ALA A 411 21.41 26.66 -0.28
CA ALA A 411 22.76 26.36 0.19
C ALA A 411 23.38 27.47 1.08
N ASP A 412 22.83 28.68 1.06
CA ASP A 412 23.36 29.85 1.77
C ASP A 412 22.31 30.43 2.75
N PRO A 413 22.63 30.57 4.05
CA PRO A 413 21.76 31.26 5.00
C PRO A 413 21.83 32.80 4.91
N ASN A 414 22.71 33.35 4.04
CA ASN A 414 22.99 34.78 3.92
C ASN A 414 22.56 35.40 2.58
N THR A 415 21.99 34.64 1.65
CA THR A 415 21.48 35.20 0.39
C THR A 415 20.06 35.72 0.61
N PRO A 416 19.81 37.05 0.52
CA PRO A 416 18.47 37.58 0.74
C PRO A 416 17.52 37.12 -0.38
N ALA A 417 16.52 36.32 -0.03
CA ALA A 417 15.52 35.87 -0.98
C ALA A 417 14.74 37.06 -1.55
N ALA A 418 14.69 37.18 -2.87
CA ALA A 418 13.84 38.15 -3.55
C ALA A 418 12.37 37.90 -3.17
N ALA A 419 11.67 38.95 -2.72
CA ALA A 419 10.39 38.80 -2.04
C ALA A 419 9.25 38.40 -3.00
N GLY A 420 8.83 37.13 -2.94
CA GLY A 420 7.51 36.72 -3.41
C GLY A 420 6.43 37.28 -2.48
N VAL A 421 5.63 38.23 -2.97
CA VAL A 421 4.69 39.00 -2.14
C VAL A 421 3.44 38.17 -1.80
N ASN A 422 3.48 37.49 -0.65
CA ASN A 422 2.29 36.86 -0.05
C ASN A 422 1.37 37.92 0.59
N GLY A 423 0.63 38.64 -0.24
CA GLY A 423 -0.33 39.66 0.17
C GLY A 423 -1.70 39.10 0.58
N SER A 424 -1.80 38.41 1.72
CA SER A 424 -3.07 37.90 2.26
C SER A 424 -3.95 38.99 2.90
N GLN A 425 -4.42 39.94 2.09
CA GLN A 425 -5.43 40.92 2.55
C GLN A 425 -6.79 40.24 2.72
N ASN A 426 -7.21 40.06 3.97
CA ASN A 426 -8.59 39.79 4.34
C ASN A 426 -9.08 40.91 5.26
N THR A 427 -9.89 41.81 4.72
CA THR A 427 -10.50 42.91 5.48
C THR A 427 -12.02 42.82 5.42
N ASN A 428 -12.63 42.47 6.54
CA ASN A 428 -14.06 42.63 6.76
C ASN A 428 -14.26 43.74 7.82
N GLY A 429 -15.27 44.59 7.65
CA GLY A 429 -15.32 45.91 8.31
C GLY A 429 -15.84 45.93 9.76
N SER A 430 -16.06 47.15 10.27
CA SER A 430 -16.73 47.49 11.56
C SER A 430 -15.84 47.72 12.79
N SER A 431 -15.04 48.77 12.72
CA SER A 431 -14.82 49.79 13.78
C SER A 431 -15.41 49.60 15.19
N SER A 432 -14.58 49.79 16.23
CA SER A 432 -14.87 50.76 17.31
C SER A 432 -13.63 51.13 18.14
N ASN A 433 -13.56 52.40 18.57
CA ASN A 433 -12.45 52.98 19.36
C ASN A 433 -12.53 52.61 20.86
N THR A 434 -11.40 52.62 21.58
CA THR A 434 -11.14 53.67 22.60
C THR A 434 -9.69 53.68 23.12
N ASN A 435 -9.25 54.87 23.59
CA ASN A 435 -7.98 55.10 24.30
C ASN A 435 -8.08 54.54 25.75
N GLY A 436 -7.02 54.38 26.56
CA GLY A 436 -5.78 55.15 26.68
C GLY A 436 -4.86 54.61 27.81
N PRO A 437 -3.90 55.39 28.34
CA PRO A 437 -2.59 54.80 28.68
C PRO A 437 -2.11 54.89 30.15
N SER A 438 -1.01 54.15 30.40
CA SER A 438 0.10 54.43 31.34
C SER A 438 -0.07 54.19 32.85
N GLY A 439 0.99 53.63 33.46
CA GLY A 439 1.18 53.44 34.90
C GLY A 439 2.46 52.62 35.17
N GLN A 440 3.45 53.21 35.86
CA GLN A 440 4.77 52.60 36.09
C GLN A 440 4.94 52.05 37.51
N SER A 441 5.63 50.91 37.66
CA SER A 441 6.51 50.59 38.80
C SER A 441 7.29 49.29 38.52
N ALA A 442 8.49 49.16 39.11
CA ALA A 442 9.41 48.03 38.91
C ALA A 442 9.89 47.45 40.27
N PRO A 443 10.94 46.60 40.35
CA PRO A 443 10.76 45.14 40.37
C PRO A 443 11.23 44.50 41.69
N GLY A 444 10.82 43.25 41.97
CA GLY A 444 11.21 42.58 43.22
C GLY A 444 11.05 41.06 43.28
N ILE A 445 12.13 40.35 42.93
CA ILE A 445 12.44 38.94 43.27
C ILE A 445 11.52 37.88 42.62
N ALA A 446 12.11 36.75 42.21
CA ALA A 446 11.47 35.78 41.32
C ALA A 446 11.46 34.35 41.87
N GLU A 447 10.29 33.72 41.87
CA GLU A 447 10.12 32.28 41.65
C GLU A 447 8.66 32.02 41.17
N PRO A 448 8.44 31.53 39.93
CA PRO A 448 7.12 31.11 39.48
C PRO A 448 7.05 29.59 39.26
N GLY A 449 6.25 28.91 40.07
CA GLY A 449 5.82 27.55 39.79
C GLY A 449 4.88 27.47 38.59
N VAL A 450 5.02 26.38 37.84
CA VAL A 450 4.18 25.91 36.73
C VAL A 450 2.69 26.17 36.93
N HIS A 451 2.00 26.77 35.95
CA HIS A 451 0.92 26.12 35.17
C HIS A 451 0.48 26.98 33.97
N ALA A 452 -0.01 26.31 32.92
CA ALA A 452 -0.16 26.87 31.58
C ALA A 452 -1.54 27.47 31.28
N ASN A 453 -1.63 28.38 30.31
CA ASN A 453 -2.28 28.01 29.03
C ASN A 453 -1.89 28.90 27.81
N ASN A 454 -1.98 28.28 26.63
CA ASN A 454 -1.91 28.81 25.25
C ASN A 454 -1.78 30.33 24.97
N SER A 455 -0.73 30.71 24.23
CA SER A 455 -0.90 31.43 22.94
C SER A 455 0.37 31.41 22.05
N SER A 456 0.16 31.27 20.74
CA SER A 456 1.05 31.53 19.58
C SER A 456 2.56 31.19 19.58
N PHE A 457 2.91 30.19 18.76
CA PHE A 457 3.69 30.35 17.51
C PHE A 457 5.06 31.08 17.53
N ASN A 458 6.16 30.32 17.36
CA ASN A 458 7.17 30.60 16.30
C ASN A 458 8.22 29.48 16.10
N THR A 459 8.17 28.84 14.93
CA THR A 459 9.33 28.37 14.12
C THR A 459 10.53 27.66 14.81
N SER A 460 10.40 26.38 15.18
CA SER A 460 11.56 25.49 15.44
C SER A 460 11.42 24.04 14.92
N ASP A 461 10.22 23.46 14.99
CA ASP A 461 10.04 22.00 14.87
C ASP A 461 10.09 21.44 13.43
N ASP A 462 10.14 22.31 12.42
CA ASP A 462 9.99 21.97 10.99
C ASP A 462 11.31 21.61 10.26
N LYS A 463 12.39 21.46 11.04
CA LYS A 463 13.74 21.03 10.59
C LYS A 463 13.99 19.52 10.67
N PRO A 464 13.76 18.83 11.81
CA PRO A 464 14.01 17.38 11.87
C PRO A 464 13.12 16.59 10.91
N THR A 465 11.87 17.01 10.70
CA THR A 465 10.93 16.41 9.73
C THR A 465 11.50 16.37 8.32
N ARG A 466 11.92 17.53 7.75
CA ARG A 466 12.50 17.59 6.40
C ARG A 466 13.82 16.82 6.26
N MET A 467 14.65 16.76 7.31
CA MET A 467 15.89 15.98 7.25
C MET A 467 15.62 14.47 7.20
N THR A 468 14.66 13.98 7.98
CA THR A 468 14.18 12.59 7.92
C THR A 468 13.54 12.29 6.56
N GLU A 469 12.65 13.17 6.07
CA GLU A 469 11.99 13.02 4.76
C GLU A 469 13.00 12.96 3.61
N LEU A 470 14.02 13.82 3.60
CA LEU A 470 15.09 13.77 2.60
C LEU A 470 15.88 12.46 2.70
N GLN A 471 16.15 11.94 3.90
CA GLN A 471 16.81 10.66 4.08
C GLN A 471 15.95 9.49 3.58
N GLU A 472 14.66 9.46 3.88
CA GLU A 472 13.70 8.46 3.38
C GLU A 472 13.60 8.52 1.84
N LYS A 473 13.44 9.70 1.26
CA LYS A 473 13.41 9.89 -0.21
C LYS A 473 14.74 9.48 -0.87
N ARG A 474 15.87 9.62 -0.18
CA ARG A 474 17.18 9.14 -0.65
C ARG A 474 17.28 7.61 -0.64
N THR A 475 16.73 6.92 0.38
CA THR A 475 16.71 5.45 0.39
C THR A 475 15.73 4.87 -0.62
N GLU A 476 14.58 5.54 -0.84
CA GLU A 476 13.65 5.26 -1.95
C GLU A 476 14.34 5.39 -3.32
N TYR A 477 15.13 6.44 -3.53
CA TYR A 477 15.94 6.62 -4.74
C TYR A 477 17.02 5.52 -4.88
N GLY A 478 17.64 5.11 -3.77
CA GLY A 478 18.53 3.94 -3.72
C GLY A 478 17.84 2.65 -4.16
N LEU A 479 16.58 2.42 -3.72
CA LEU A 479 15.79 1.25 -4.10
C LEU A 479 15.56 1.18 -5.62
N ALA A 480 15.32 2.32 -6.28
CA ALA A 480 15.18 2.38 -7.74
C ALA A 480 16.46 1.92 -8.46
N TRP A 481 17.64 2.41 -8.04
CA TRP A 481 18.93 1.94 -8.55
C TRP A 481 19.16 0.44 -8.30
N ILE A 482 18.77 -0.08 -7.13
CA ILE A 482 18.92 -1.50 -6.79
C ILE A 482 18.06 -2.38 -7.70
N MET A 483 16.81 -1.99 -7.98
CA MET A 483 15.97 -2.74 -8.94
C MET A 483 16.51 -2.64 -10.37
N TYR A 484 17.01 -1.47 -10.78
CA TYR A 484 17.62 -1.29 -12.10
C TYR A 484 18.85 -2.20 -12.29
N MET A 485 19.75 -2.26 -11.29
CA MET A 485 20.89 -3.19 -11.30
C MET A 485 20.44 -4.65 -11.34
N ARG A 486 19.42 -5.03 -10.55
CA ARG A 486 18.87 -6.41 -10.54
C ARG A 486 18.33 -6.81 -11.90
N PHE A 487 17.59 -5.92 -12.59
CA PHE A 487 17.17 -6.10 -13.98
C PHE A 487 18.39 -6.34 -14.89
N GLY A 488 19.35 -5.41 -14.93
CA GLY A 488 20.52 -5.53 -15.80
C GLY A 488 21.31 -6.83 -15.57
N ARG A 489 21.43 -7.28 -14.31
CA ARG A 489 22.06 -8.57 -13.99
C ARG A 489 21.24 -9.79 -14.43
N ARG A 490 19.90 -9.72 -14.35
CA ARG A 490 18.96 -10.82 -14.64
C ARG A 490 18.73 -11.01 -16.13
N ALA A 491 18.53 -9.92 -16.86
CA ALA A 491 18.23 -9.91 -18.30
C ALA A 491 19.50 -9.92 -19.18
N GLU A 492 20.52 -9.13 -18.83
CA GLU A 492 21.69 -8.87 -19.67
C GLU A 492 23.03 -9.31 -19.07
N GLY A 493 23.01 -9.80 -17.82
CA GLY A 493 24.18 -10.33 -17.13
C GLY A 493 25.10 -9.27 -16.48
N VAL A 494 26.23 -9.75 -15.96
CA VAL A 494 27.12 -9.01 -15.06
C VAL A 494 27.67 -7.71 -15.68
N LYS A 495 27.93 -7.69 -17.01
CA LYS A 495 28.44 -6.49 -17.69
C LYS A 495 27.46 -5.31 -17.64
N SER A 496 26.16 -5.56 -17.82
CA SER A 496 25.13 -4.52 -17.72
C SER A 496 24.96 -4.05 -16.28
N SER A 497 24.86 -4.97 -15.32
CA SER A 497 24.83 -4.65 -13.89
C SER A 497 26.00 -3.76 -13.44
N ARG A 498 27.23 -4.05 -13.90
CA ARG A 498 28.42 -3.23 -13.62
C ARG A 498 28.38 -1.86 -14.30
N ALA A 499 27.75 -1.75 -15.48
CA ALA A 499 27.55 -0.47 -16.17
C ALA A 499 26.52 0.41 -15.46
N ILE A 500 25.41 -0.18 -14.99
CA ILE A 500 24.37 0.51 -14.19
C ILE A 500 24.96 0.99 -12.86
N PHE A 501 25.70 0.14 -12.14
CA PHE A 501 26.45 0.57 -10.95
C PHE A 501 27.53 1.63 -11.25
N GLY A 502 28.07 1.61 -12.47
CA GLY A 502 28.97 2.64 -13.00
C GLY A 502 28.30 3.98 -13.32
N LYS A 503 26.97 4.01 -13.51
CA LYS A 503 26.15 5.22 -13.52
C LYS A 503 25.84 5.67 -12.09
N ALA A 504 25.27 4.80 -11.26
CA ALA A 504 24.86 5.10 -9.88
C ALA A 504 25.98 5.73 -9.04
N ARG A 505 27.20 5.18 -9.05
CA ARG A 505 28.35 5.72 -8.30
C ARG A 505 28.82 7.13 -8.72
N LYS A 506 28.28 7.70 -9.81
CA LYS A 506 28.55 9.07 -10.24
C LYS A 506 27.44 10.04 -9.82
N ASP A 507 26.32 9.53 -9.33
CA ASP A 507 25.22 10.35 -8.84
C ASP A 507 25.50 10.85 -7.42
N LYS A 508 25.18 12.12 -7.17
CA LYS A 508 25.34 12.77 -5.86
C LYS A 508 24.37 12.23 -4.80
N TRP A 509 23.23 11.70 -5.23
CA TRP A 509 22.15 11.25 -4.34
C TRP A 509 22.22 9.77 -3.98
N THR A 510 22.96 8.94 -4.72
CA THR A 510 23.06 7.50 -4.44
C THR A 510 23.46 7.25 -2.97
N PRO A 511 22.69 6.45 -2.22
CA PRO A 511 23.01 6.10 -0.83
C PRO A 511 23.79 4.77 -0.74
N TRP A 512 24.16 4.39 0.48
CA TRP A 512 25.10 3.29 0.74
C TRP A 512 24.52 1.89 0.43
N GLU A 513 23.20 1.72 0.47
CA GLU A 513 22.50 0.45 0.19
C GLU A 513 22.76 -0.01 -1.24
N VAL A 514 22.99 0.92 -2.17
CA VAL A 514 23.35 0.62 -3.56
C VAL A 514 24.74 -0.05 -3.64
N TYR A 515 25.67 0.30 -2.74
CA TYR A 515 26.98 -0.33 -2.65
C TYR A 515 26.90 -1.71 -1.97
N GLU A 516 26.11 -1.87 -0.89
CA GLU A 516 25.84 -3.19 -0.29
C GLU A 516 25.22 -4.13 -1.34
N ALA A 517 24.15 -3.67 -2.02
CA ALA A 517 23.46 -4.46 -3.02
C ALA A 517 24.37 -4.86 -4.19
N ALA A 518 25.19 -3.95 -4.71
CA ALA A 518 26.15 -4.26 -5.77
C ALA A 518 27.21 -5.28 -5.33
N ALA A 519 27.75 -5.14 -4.12
CA ALA A 519 28.72 -6.10 -3.58
C ALA A 519 28.11 -7.49 -3.33
N LEU A 520 26.91 -7.56 -2.75
CA LEU A 520 26.19 -8.81 -2.52
C LEU A 520 25.75 -9.46 -3.84
N MET A 521 25.43 -8.69 -4.88
CA MET A 521 25.16 -9.23 -6.21
C MET A 521 26.41 -9.84 -6.85
N GLU A 522 27.58 -9.19 -6.76
CA GLU A 522 28.83 -9.76 -7.26
C GLU A 522 29.27 -11.01 -6.48
N TYR A 523 29.03 -11.04 -5.17
CA TYR A 523 29.28 -12.23 -4.36
C TYR A 523 28.32 -13.38 -4.72
N HIS A 524 27.00 -13.20 -4.57
CA HIS A 524 26.04 -14.29 -4.73
C HIS A 524 25.77 -14.69 -6.19
N CYS A 525 26.19 -13.89 -7.17
CA CYS A 525 25.91 -14.16 -8.58
C CYS A 525 27.16 -14.27 -9.47
N SER A 526 28.32 -13.79 -9.05
CA SER A 526 29.61 -13.97 -9.76
C SER A 526 30.60 -14.87 -9.00
N ASP A 527 30.33 -15.22 -7.73
CA ASP A 527 31.27 -15.79 -6.74
C ASP A 527 32.56 -14.96 -6.56
N ASP A 528 32.55 -13.69 -7.00
CA ASP A 528 33.73 -12.82 -6.98
C ASP A 528 33.83 -12.04 -5.66
N LYS A 529 34.23 -12.78 -4.62
CA LYS A 529 34.59 -12.25 -3.29
C LYS A 529 35.56 -11.07 -3.39
N SER A 530 36.47 -11.06 -4.37
CA SER A 530 37.45 -9.99 -4.55
C SER A 530 36.84 -8.69 -5.07
N VAL A 531 35.84 -8.77 -5.96
CA VAL A 531 35.08 -7.61 -6.44
C VAL A 531 34.14 -7.12 -5.35
N ALA A 532 33.44 -8.02 -4.65
CA ALA A 532 32.56 -7.66 -3.55
C ALA A 532 33.31 -6.86 -2.44
N SER A 533 34.45 -7.36 -1.95
CA SER A 533 35.28 -6.62 -0.98
C SER A 533 35.79 -5.29 -1.52
N ARG A 534 36.17 -5.20 -2.81
CA ARG A 534 36.58 -3.93 -3.44
C ARG A 534 35.44 -2.93 -3.60
N ILE A 535 34.20 -3.38 -3.80
CA ILE A 535 33.02 -2.51 -3.82
C ILE A 535 32.74 -1.96 -2.42
N PHE A 536 32.91 -2.80 -1.38
CA PHE A 536 32.75 -2.36 0.01
C PHE A 536 33.83 -1.35 0.45
N GLU A 537 35.12 -1.60 0.20
CA GLU A 537 36.17 -0.58 0.46
C GLU A 537 35.88 0.72 -0.31
N LYS A 538 35.40 0.63 -1.57
CA LYS A 538 35.09 1.82 -2.37
C LYS A 538 33.86 2.60 -1.88
N GLY A 539 32.92 1.95 -1.20
CA GLY A 539 31.83 2.67 -0.51
C GLY A 539 32.28 3.22 0.84
N LEU A 540 33.24 2.57 1.52
CA LEU A 540 33.79 3.04 2.79
C LEU A 540 34.51 4.39 2.64
N GLU A 541 35.11 4.67 1.47
CA GLU A 541 35.62 6.01 1.13
C GLU A 541 34.57 7.14 1.23
N SER A 542 33.28 6.83 1.07
CA SER A 542 32.17 7.79 1.00
C SER A 542 31.15 7.69 2.13
N PHE A 543 31.18 6.60 2.92
CA PHE A 543 30.17 6.27 3.93
C PHE A 543 30.80 5.70 5.22
N ALA A 544 32.03 6.11 5.57
CA ALA A 544 32.71 5.68 6.81
C ALA A 544 32.02 6.16 8.10
N ASP A 545 31.17 7.19 8.01
CA ASP A 545 30.36 7.80 9.06
C ASP A 545 28.94 7.22 9.17
N GLU A 546 28.58 6.30 8.27
CA GLU A 546 27.33 5.54 8.30
C GLU A 546 27.53 4.17 8.94
N ILE A 547 27.25 4.08 10.24
CA ILE A 547 27.46 2.86 11.02
C ILE A 547 26.69 1.66 10.46
N GLU A 548 25.52 1.87 9.86
CA GLU A 548 24.76 0.77 9.25
C GLU A 548 25.52 0.16 8.07
N TYR A 549 26.12 0.98 7.21
CA TYR A 549 26.98 0.51 6.13
C TYR A 549 28.19 -0.31 6.66
N VAL A 550 28.87 0.20 7.69
CA VAL A 550 30.00 -0.49 8.32
C VAL A 550 29.57 -1.82 8.95
N LEU A 551 28.39 -1.89 9.57
CA LEU A 551 27.80 -3.14 10.08
C LEU A 551 27.52 -4.16 8.97
N ARG A 552 27.04 -3.70 7.80
CA ARG A 552 26.85 -4.56 6.63
C ARG A 552 28.18 -5.10 6.10
N TYR A 553 29.18 -4.24 5.95
CA TYR A 553 30.49 -4.67 5.47
C TYR A 553 31.19 -5.63 6.44
N LEU A 554 31.19 -5.33 7.74
CA LEU A 554 31.73 -6.24 8.76
C LEU A 554 30.97 -7.58 8.79
N GLY A 555 29.64 -7.53 8.63
CA GLY A 555 28.80 -8.71 8.49
C GLY A 555 29.14 -9.57 7.27
N PHE A 556 29.44 -8.93 6.13
CA PHE A 556 29.87 -9.58 4.89
C PHE A 556 31.23 -10.27 5.05
N LEU A 557 32.26 -9.59 5.56
CA LEU A 557 33.60 -10.16 5.73
C LEU A 557 33.59 -11.40 6.64
N ILE A 558 32.83 -11.33 7.75
CA ILE A 558 32.60 -12.48 8.64
C ILE A 558 31.92 -13.64 7.86
N SER A 559 30.91 -13.35 7.03
CA SER A 559 30.19 -14.38 6.26
C SER A 559 31.03 -15.03 5.14
N VAL A 560 32.09 -14.35 4.68
CA VAL A 560 33.04 -14.84 3.66
C VAL A 560 34.23 -15.58 4.29
N ASN A 561 34.33 -15.57 5.64
CA ASN A 561 35.45 -16.09 6.42
C ASN A 561 36.77 -15.32 6.19
N ASP A 562 36.68 -14.00 5.99
CA ASP A 562 37.84 -13.10 5.86
C ASP A 562 38.11 -12.39 7.21
N GLU A 563 38.61 -13.18 8.16
CA GLU A 563 38.77 -12.78 9.57
C GLU A 563 39.79 -11.64 9.75
N ASN A 564 40.83 -11.63 8.93
CA ASN A 564 41.90 -10.63 8.97
C ASN A 564 41.38 -9.27 8.52
N ASN A 565 40.67 -9.20 7.39
CA ASN A 565 40.08 -7.94 6.95
C ASN A 565 38.88 -7.54 7.84
N ALA A 566 38.12 -8.48 8.39
CA ALA A 566 37.05 -8.17 9.34
C ALA A 566 37.60 -7.50 10.62
N ARG A 567 38.67 -8.06 11.21
CA ARG A 567 39.35 -7.49 12.38
C ARG A 567 40.01 -6.15 12.05
N ALA A 568 40.66 -6.02 10.89
CA ALA A 568 41.26 -4.76 10.44
C ALA A 568 40.22 -3.66 10.18
N LEU A 569 39.07 -3.99 9.58
CA LEU A 569 37.94 -3.06 9.40
C LEU A 569 37.40 -2.60 10.77
N PHE A 570 37.19 -3.53 11.70
CA PHE A 570 36.71 -3.21 13.04
C PHE A 570 37.64 -2.22 13.75
N GLU A 571 38.93 -2.54 13.90
CA GLU A 571 39.88 -1.66 14.59
C GLU A 571 40.10 -0.31 13.87
N ARG A 572 40.06 -0.28 12.53
CA ARG A 572 40.16 0.96 11.72
C ARG A 572 39.00 1.92 11.97
N VAL A 573 37.78 1.40 12.15
CA VAL A 573 36.55 2.21 12.16
C VAL A 573 35.99 2.42 13.57
N ILE A 574 36.29 1.55 14.55
CA ILE A 574 35.67 1.66 15.89
C ILE A 574 36.06 2.95 16.65
N GLY A 575 37.17 3.58 16.28
CA GLY A 575 37.61 4.88 16.81
C GLY A 575 37.04 6.11 16.11
N THR A 576 36.31 5.99 14.99
CA THR A 576 35.70 7.14 14.29
C THR A 576 34.32 7.50 14.84
N PHE A 577 33.67 6.57 15.55
CA PHE A 577 32.33 6.74 16.11
C PHE A 577 32.37 7.10 17.60
N PRO A 578 31.47 8.00 18.09
CA PRO A 578 31.29 8.20 19.52
C PRO A 578 30.73 6.92 20.17
N PRO A 579 31.04 6.62 21.45
CA PRO A 579 30.69 5.36 22.10
C PRO A 579 29.22 4.95 21.96
N ASP A 580 28.29 5.89 22.09
CA ASP A 580 26.86 5.60 21.99
C ASP A 580 26.43 5.13 20.59
N ARG A 581 26.98 5.75 19.52
CA ARG A 581 26.80 5.24 18.15
C ARG A 581 27.53 3.92 17.97
N ALA A 582 28.78 3.78 18.43
CA ALA A 582 29.64 2.62 18.19
C ALA A 582 29.10 1.28 18.73
N ARG A 583 28.14 1.29 19.67
CA ARG A 583 27.67 0.11 20.40
C ARG A 583 27.28 -1.10 19.53
N PRO A 584 26.57 -0.96 18.39
CA PRO A 584 26.21 -2.11 17.55
C PRO A 584 27.43 -2.78 16.90
N LEU A 585 28.52 -2.05 16.60
CA LEU A 585 29.75 -2.63 16.06
C LEU A 585 30.43 -3.50 17.12
N TRP A 586 30.55 -2.99 18.36
CA TRP A 586 31.03 -3.79 19.50
C TRP A 586 30.17 -5.04 19.72
N GLU A 587 28.84 -4.93 19.68
CA GLU A 587 27.96 -6.08 19.85
C GLU A 587 28.00 -7.07 18.66
N ARG A 588 28.26 -6.60 17.43
CA ARG A 588 28.43 -7.48 16.25
C ARG A 588 29.76 -8.23 16.31
N TRP A 589 30.85 -7.55 16.66
CA TRP A 589 32.18 -8.14 16.77
C TRP A 589 32.28 -9.11 17.96
N ALA A 590 31.74 -8.73 19.13
CA ALA A 590 31.72 -9.60 20.30
C ALA A 590 30.97 -10.92 20.05
N ARG A 591 29.83 -10.91 19.34
CA ARG A 591 29.11 -12.15 18.98
C ARG A 591 29.92 -13.08 18.08
N TYR A 592 30.86 -12.55 17.29
CA TYR A 592 31.76 -13.35 16.46
C TYR A 592 32.93 -13.91 17.29
N GLU A 593 33.67 -13.07 18.01
CA GLU A 593 34.80 -13.52 18.87
C GLU A 593 34.33 -14.46 20.00
N TYR A 594 33.12 -14.29 20.55
CA TYR A 594 32.54 -15.22 21.54
C TYR A 594 32.16 -16.60 20.97
N GLN A 595 31.93 -16.69 19.66
CA GLN A 595 31.41 -17.90 19.01
C GLN A 595 32.50 -18.70 18.26
N TYR A 596 33.53 -18.01 17.77
CA TYR A 596 34.58 -18.58 16.90
C TYR A 596 36.01 -18.22 17.33
N GLY A 597 36.19 -17.17 18.14
CA GLY A 597 37.50 -16.78 18.67
C GLY A 597 37.95 -17.65 19.84
N ASP A 598 39.17 -17.40 20.33
CA ASP A 598 39.65 -18.03 21.57
C ASP A 598 39.17 -17.27 22.82
N LEU A 599 39.23 -17.95 23.98
CA LEU A 599 38.76 -17.39 25.24
C LEU A 599 39.61 -16.19 25.71
N GLU A 600 40.88 -16.08 25.31
CA GLU A 600 41.75 -14.98 25.70
C GLU A 600 41.42 -13.71 24.91
N ALA A 601 41.16 -13.84 23.60
CA ALA A 601 40.64 -12.78 22.75
C ALA A 601 39.24 -12.32 23.21
N ALA A 602 38.34 -13.26 23.52
CA ALA A 602 37.02 -12.96 24.07
C ALA A 602 37.07 -12.17 25.39
N LEU A 603 37.99 -12.53 26.31
CA LEU A 603 38.18 -11.82 27.58
C LEU A 603 38.88 -10.45 27.41
N LYS A 604 39.86 -10.35 26.50
CA LYS A 604 40.49 -9.05 26.13
C LYS A 604 39.46 -8.09 25.52
N LEU A 605 38.56 -8.60 24.69
CA LEU A 605 37.47 -7.82 24.10
C LEU A 605 36.44 -7.41 25.16
N GLU A 606 36.02 -8.33 26.04
CA GLU A 606 35.13 -8.04 27.17
C GLU A 606 35.70 -6.93 28.07
N LYS A 607 37.01 -6.94 28.32
CA LYS A 607 37.71 -5.87 29.06
C LYS A 607 37.61 -4.52 28.34
N ARG A 608 37.95 -4.43 27.04
CA ARG A 608 37.82 -3.20 26.24
C ARG A 608 36.39 -2.67 26.22
N ILE A 609 35.40 -3.56 26.09
CA ILE A 609 33.98 -3.22 26.16
C ILE A 609 33.61 -2.66 27.54
N SER A 610 34.12 -3.23 28.63
CA SER A 610 33.85 -2.72 29.99
C SER A 610 34.48 -1.35 30.28
N GLU A 611 35.62 -1.03 29.64
CA GLU A 611 36.28 0.28 29.74
C GLU A 611 35.51 1.37 28.99
N ILE A 612 34.85 1.02 27.88
CA ILE A 612 34.06 1.94 27.04
C ILE A 612 32.60 2.07 27.52
N TYR A 613 32.03 1.02 28.12
CA TYR A 613 30.68 1.01 28.68
C TYR A 613 30.65 0.58 30.16
N PRO A 614 31.20 1.37 31.11
CA PRO A 614 31.25 1.01 32.54
C PRO A 614 29.87 0.81 33.21
N THR A 615 28.79 1.23 32.55
CA THR A 615 27.41 1.08 33.01
C THR A 615 26.78 -0.28 32.69
N ASP A 616 27.37 -1.09 31.80
CA ASP A 616 26.93 -2.46 31.56
C ASP A 616 27.46 -3.40 32.65
N PRO A 617 26.61 -4.11 33.42
CA PRO A 617 27.08 -4.96 34.50
C PRO A 617 27.80 -6.20 33.96
N PRO A 618 28.90 -6.69 34.59
CA PRO A 618 29.68 -7.82 34.07
C PRO A 618 28.86 -9.08 33.77
N ILE A 619 27.84 -9.38 34.59
CA ILE A 619 26.94 -10.53 34.38
C ILE A 619 26.20 -10.49 33.03
N LYS A 620 25.93 -9.29 32.47
CA LYS A 620 25.30 -9.12 31.15
C LYS A 620 26.24 -9.55 30.02
N ARG A 621 27.55 -9.27 30.15
CA ARG A 621 28.57 -9.66 29.17
C ARG A 621 28.93 -11.14 29.29
N PHE A 622 29.04 -11.65 30.53
CA PHE A 622 29.16 -13.07 30.80
C PHE A 622 27.97 -13.87 30.25
N ALA A 623 26.73 -13.42 30.46
CA ALA A 623 25.55 -14.07 29.88
C ALA A 623 25.61 -14.06 28.34
N GLN A 624 25.88 -12.89 27.73
CA GLN A 624 25.99 -12.73 26.27
C GLN A 624 26.99 -13.70 25.60
N ARG A 625 28.11 -14.04 26.24
CA ARG A 625 29.07 -15.04 25.71
C ARG A 625 28.50 -16.46 25.62
N HIS A 626 27.47 -16.79 26.39
CA HIS A 626 26.87 -18.14 26.44
C HIS A 626 25.48 -18.21 25.78
N ILE A 627 25.04 -17.16 25.08
CA ILE A 627 23.78 -17.18 24.30
C ILE A 627 24.03 -17.84 22.94
N TYR A 628 23.29 -18.90 22.64
CA TYR A 628 23.28 -19.52 21.31
C TYR A 628 21.88 -19.51 20.70
N LEU A 629 21.74 -19.01 19.47
CA LEU A 629 20.46 -18.88 18.75
C LEU A 629 19.31 -18.25 19.60
N GLY A 630 19.63 -17.25 20.43
CA GLY A 630 18.68 -16.60 21.34
C GLY A 630 18.33 -17.39 22.60
N THR A 631 18.91 -18.57 22.80
CA THR A 631 18.78 -19.36 24.04
C THR A 631 19.70 -18.80 25.11
N ASP A 632 19.18 -17.85 25.90
CA ASP A 632 19.85 -17.35 27.10
C ASP A 632 19.41 -18.16 28.33
N ALA A 633 20.14 -19.23 28.63
CA ALA A 633 19.87 -20.08 29.79
C ALA A 633 20.13 -19.36 31.12
N ILE A 634 21.13 -18.48 31.16
CA ILE A 634 21.56 -17.74 32.36
C ILE A 634 20.48 -16.72 32.73
N ALA A 635 20.00 -15.92 31.79
CA ALA A 635 18.86 -15.05 32.03
C ALA A 635 17.59 -15.83 32.37
N ALA A 636 17.27 -16.88 31.61
CA ALA A 636 16.03 -17.62 31.80
C ALA A 636 15.93 -18.30 33.17
N ARG A 637 17.00 -18.98 33.62
CA ARG A 637 16.99 -19.79 34.84
C ARG A 637 17.67 -19.09 36.01
N ASP A 638 18.91 -18.66 35.84
CA ASP A 638 19.78 -18.27 36.96
C ASP A 638 19.51 -16.83 37.42
N LEU A 639 19.16 -15.93 36.49
CA LEU A 639 18.64 -14.59 36.76
C LEU A 639 17.10 -14.55 36.81
N GLY A 640 16.43 -15.71 36.76
CA GLY A 640 14.99 -15.85 37.01
C GLY A 640 14.03 -15.26 35.96
N PHE A 641 14.48 -14.77 34.80
CA PHE A 641 13.60 -14.12 33.82
C PHE A 641 12.51 -15.04 33.23
N ALA A 642 12.65 -16.38 33.30
CA ALA A 642 11.55 -17.29 32.97
C ALA A 642 10.51 -17.40 34.10
N MET A 643 10.94 -17.32 35.37
CA MET A 643 10.04 -17.29 36.52
C MET A 643 9.26 -15.97 36.57
N ALA A 644 9.92 -14.84 36.31
CA ALA A 644 9.29 -13.53 36.19
C ALA A 644 8.24 -13.50 35.06
N ARG A 645 8.58 -13.99 33.86
CA ARG A 645 7.61 -14.12 32.75
C ARG A 645 6.43 -15.04 33.07
N LYS A 646 6.65 -16.11 33.84
CA LYS A 646 5.56 -17.00 34.28
C LYS A 646 4.65 -16.33 35.31
N ALA A 647 5.22 -15.53 36.22
CA ALA A 647 4.45 -14.75 37.19
C ALA A 647 3.60 -13.65 36.51
N THR A 648 4.17 -12.87 35.58
CA THR A 648 3.41 -11.84 34.85
C THR A 648 2.33 -12.44 33.95
N ALA A 649 2.60 -13.56 33.27
CA ALA A 649 1.60 -14.30 32.52
C ALA A 649 0.46 -14.85 33.39
N THR A 650 0.71 -15.14 34.68
CA THR A 650 -0.32 -15.57 35.63
C THR A 650 -1.17 -14.38 36.12
N ASN A 651 -0.57 -13.20 36.31
CA ASN A 651 -1.28 -11.98 36.74
C ASN A 651 -2.11 -11.31 35.62
N ASN A 652 -1.64 -11.31 34.36
CA ASN A 652 -2.35 -10.62 33.27
C ASN A 652 -3.66 -11.30 32.84
N ASN A 653 -3.99 -12.48 33.38
CA ASN A 653 -5.19 -13.24 33.00
C ASN A 653 -6.51 -12.68 33.58
N GLN A 654 -6.54 -11.39 33.95
CA GLN A 654 -7.73 -10.60 34.29
C GLN A 654 -7.81 -9.24 33.55
N GLY A 655 -6.94 -9.00 32.55
CA GLY A 655 -6.97 -7.76 31.75
C GLY A 655 -6.72 -8.02 30.26
N SER A 656 -7.70 -7.71 29.41
CA SER A 656 -7.55 -7.77 27.94
C SER A 656 -6.86 -6.52 27.42
N GLY A 657 -5.85 -6.68 26.57
CA GLY A 657 -5.13 -5.57 25.93
C GLY A 657 -4.10 -6.06 24.91
N SER A 658 -4.12 -5.50 23.70
CA SER A 658 -3.23 -5.87 22.60
C SER A 658 -1.80 -5.32 22.78
N GLY A 659 -0.80 -6.02 22.25
CA GLY A 659 0.59 -5.57 22.20
C GLY A 659 1.34 -6.21 21.03
N SER A 660 1.79 -5.39 20.07
CA SER A 660 2.48 -5.84 18.85
C SER A 660 3.89 -6.35 19.14
N SER A 661 4.29 -7.45 18.48
CA SER A 661 5.66 -7.99 18.55
C SER A 661 6.62 -7.26 17.62
N GLY A 662 6.99 -6.03 17.99
CA GLY A 662 8.09 -5.31 17.34
C GLY A 662 9.45 -5.98 17.54
N LEU A 663 10.37 -5.78 16.61
CA LEU A 663 11.75 -6.30 16.67
C LEU A 663 12.47 -5.78 17.93
N ALA A 664 12.93 -6.69 18.78
CA ALA A 664 13.54 -6.36 20.06
C ALA A 664 14.95 -5.75 19.91
N ARG A 665 15.03 -4.41 19.87
CA ARG A 665 16.23 -3.67 20.26
C ARG A 665 16.59 -4.02 21.71
N THR A 666 17.88 -4.18 22.01
CA THR A 666 18.39 -4.63 23.31
C THR A 666 18.50 -3.51 24.36
N GLU A 667 17.43 -2.72 24.52
CA GLU A 667 17.32 -1.62 25.49
C GLU A 667 17.21 -2.14 26.94
N THR A 668 18.36 -2.54 27.48
CA THR A 668 18.55 -3.06 28.84
C THR A 668 19.34 -2.06 29.66
N GLY A 669 18.68 -0.94 30.02
CA GLY A 669 19.34 0.25 30.61
C GLY A 669 18.76 0.84 31.91
N GLN A 670 17.50 0.58 32.29
CA GLN A 670 16.82 1.34 33.38
C GLN A 670 16.19 0.49 34.50
N SER A 671 16.84 -0.59 34.95
CA SER A 671 16.30 -1.43 36.05
C SER A 671 17.34 -1.97 37.03
N LEU A 672 18.48 -1.28 37.18
CA LEU A 672 19.57 -1.67 38.08
C LEU A 672 19.91 -0.62 39.16
N MET A 673 19.11 0.45 39.29
CA MET A 673 19.39 1.56 40.20
C MET A 673 18.19 1.98 41.05
N SER A 674 17.83 1.15 42.04
CA SER A 674 17.41 1.63 43.38
C SER A 674 17.05 0.47 44.31
N SER A 675 17.82 0.32 45.40
CA SER A 675 17.34 -0.31 46.63
C SER A 675 18.11 0.23 47.83
N ASN A 676 17.44 1.06 48.64
CA ASN A 676 17.86 1.32 50.01
C ASN A 676 16.61 1.54 50.87
N SER A 677 16.68 1.25 52.17
CA SER A 677 15.48 0.95 52.96
C SER A 677 15.43 1.66 54.32
N ASN A 678 14.23 2.04 54.79
CA ASN A 678 13.82 1.93 56.19
C ASN A 678 12.32 2.22 56.43
N LYS A 679 11.70 1.34 57.24
CA LYS A 679 10.64 1.55 58.27
C LYS A 679 9.38 2.42 58.00
N ARG A 680 8.23 1.75 58.20
CA ARG A 680 6.88 2.23 58.62
C ARG A 680 6.91 3.05 59.94
N PRO A 681 5.84 3.78 60.40
CA PRO A 681 4.40 3.49 60.16
C PRO A 681 3.42 4.71 60.02
N ALA A 682 2.10 4.36 60.05
CA ALA A 682 0.93 5.17 60.45
C ALA A 682 0.05 5.85 59.37
N SER A 683 -1.25 5.54 59.46
CA SER A 683 -2.45 6.26 58.98
C SER A 683 -3.06 7.01 60.20
N PRO A 684 -4.07 7.92 60.13
CA PRO A 684 -5.24 7.89 59.23
C PRO A 684 -5.85 9.26 58.79
N ASP A 685 -7.12 9.21 58.35
CA ASP A 685 -8.19 10.24 58.35
C ASP A 685 -8.39 11.24 57.18
N TYR A 686 -9.29 10.83 56.27
CA TYR A 686 -10.59 11.45 55.94
C TYR A 686 -10.78 12.96 55.61
N ARG A 687 -11.69 13.18 54.62
CA ARG A 687 -12.60 14.36 54.39
C ARG A 687 -11.98 15.64 53.76
N VAL A 688 -12.64 16.40 52.86
CA VAL A 688 -13.96 16.27 52.17
C VAL A 688 -14.09 17.25 50.96
N LYS A 689 -15.09 17.04 50.07
CA LYS A 689 -15.59 17.94 48.97
C LYS A 689 -14.63 18.17 47.77
N ARG A 690 -15.08 18.17 46.50
CA ARG A 690 -15.98 19.09 45.72
C ARG A 690 -15.40 20.51 45.60
N GLU A 691 -15.58 21.31 44.54
CA GLU A 691 -16.58 21.39 43.44
C GLU A 691 -15.84 21.52 42.06
N ASP A 692 -16.39 21.53 40.83
CA ASP A 692 -17.74 21.42 40.23
C ASP A 692 -17.54 20.93 38.74
N GLY A 693 -18.50 20.76 37.83
CA GLY A 693 -19.95 20.91 37.81
C GLY A 693 -20.49 20.83 36.36
N ARG A 694 -21.66 20.22 36.12
CA ARG A 694 -22.41 20.29 34.85
C ARG A 694 -23.92 20.30 35.14
N GLY A 695 -24.63 21.31 34.66
CA GLY A 695 -26.11 21.32 34.66
C GLY A 695 -26.70 20.33 33.64
N THR A 696 -27.86 19.68 33.82
CA THR A 696 -29.27 20.19 33.92
C THR A 696 -29.71 21.00 32.68
N GLU A 697 -30.91 20.86 32.11
CA GLU A 697 -32.17 20.10 32.41
C GLU A 697 -32.58 19.24 31.16
N TYR A 698 -33.58 18.33 31.11
CA TYR A 698 -34.59 17.72 32.02
C TYR A 698 -35.01 16.32 31.44
N GLY A 699 -35.93 15.52 31.99
CA GLY A 699 -36.63 15.61 33.28
C GLY A 699 -37.77 14.60 33.51
N GLN A 700 -37.72 13.91 34.65
CA GLN A 700 -38.82 13.21 35.38
C GLN A 700 -39.51 12.00 34.70
N GLY A 701 -39.99 10.95 35.40
CA GLY A 701 -39.98 10.61 36.84
C GLY A 701 -39.15 9.33 37.14
N HIS A 702 -39.61 8.27 37.83
CA HIS A 702 -40.55 8.00 38.94
C HIS A 702 -40.57 6.45 39.16
N LYS A 703 -40.77 5.83 40.34
CA LYS A 703 -40.90 6.26 41.76
C LYS A 703 -40.38 5.11 42.70
N ARG A 704 -40.49 5.26 44.03
CA ARG A 704 -39.85 4.43 45.10
C ARG A 704 -40.30 2.94 45.27
N ALA A 705 -39.32 2.03 45.28
CA ALA A 705 -38.87 1.13 46.37
C ALA A 705 -39.82 0.30 47.32
N ARG A 706 -39.27 -0.88 47.72
CA ARG A 706 -39.44 -1.64 48.99
C ARG A 706 -40.59 -2.70 49.09
N PRO A 707 -40.60 -3.66 50.06
CA PRO A 707 -40.38 -5.08 49.73
C PRO A 707 -41.40 -6.10 50.33
N ALA A 708 -41.28 -7.39 49.96
CA ALA A 708 -41.96 -8.51 50.65
C ALA A 708 -41.26 -9.89 50.47
N SER A 709 -41.57 -10.81 51.40
CA SER A 709 -41.21 -12.25 51.49
C SER A 709 -42.29 -12.95 52.34
N PRO A 710 -42.45 -14.30 52.40
CA PRO A 710 -42.14 -15.38 51.46
C PRO A 710 -43.33 -16.41 51.31
N ALA A 711 -43.04 -17.66 50.89
CA ALA A 711 -43.94 -18.84 50.82
C ALA A 711 -45.02 -18.81 49.71
N ARG A 712 -45.67 -19.91 49.27
CA ARG A 712 -45.83 -21.34 49.71
C ARG A 712 -45.62 -22.28 48.49
N GLY A 713 -45.65 -23.63 48.55
CA GLY A 713 -45.83 -24.58 49.66
C GLY A 713 -45.97 -26.04 49.19
N ARG A 714 -46.48 -26.91 50.07
CA ARG A 714 -46.73 -28.36 49.84
C ARG A 714 -47.71 -28.64 48.70
N GLU A 715 -47.61 -29.86 48.15
CA GLU A 715 -48.80 -30.69 47.94
C GLU A 715 -48.54 -32.15 48.40
N ARG A 716 -49.59 -32.98 48.41
CA ARG A 716 -49.79 -34.28 49.07
C ARG A 716 -51.02 -34.93 48.41
N ASP A 717 -51.38 -36.21 48.53
CA ASP A 717 -50.83 -37.40 49.21
C ASP A 717 -50.71 -38.52 48.13
N ARG A 718 -50.17 -39.71 48.40
CA ARG A 718 -50.92 -40.94 48.77
C ARG A 718 -49.98 -42.16 48.52
N GLU A 719 -50.07 -43.32 49.17
CA GLU A 719 -50.73 -43.73 50.43
C GLU A 719 -50.14 -45.09 50.89
N GLY A 720 -50.46 -45.52 52.11
CA GLY A 720 -50.30 -46.93 52.56
C GLY A 720 -48.97 -47.27 53.25
N GLY A 721 -49.06 -47.89 54.45
CA GLY A 721 -47.95 -48.58 55.11
C GLY A 721 -48.00 -50.11 54.88
N GLY A 722 -47.13 -50.93 55.46
CA GLY A 722 -46.01 -50.64 56.37
C GLY A 722 -45.59 -51.93 57.12
N TRP A 723 -44.46 -51.89 57.86
CA TRP A 723 -43.81 -53.04 58.55
C TRP A 723 -43.26 -54.10 57.55
N ASP A 724 -42.30 -54.97 57.86
CA ASP A 724 -41.61 -55.31 59.13
C ASP A 724 -40.12 -55.68 58.88
N GLY A 725 -39.35 -56.03 59.93
CA GLY A 725 -37.99 -56.63 59.82
C GLY A 725 -38.01 -58.17 59.86
N PRO A 726 -36.96 -58.87 60.38
CA PRO A 726 -35.60 -58.44 60.73
C PRO A 726 -34.50 -59.50 60.34
N SER A 727 -33.37 -59.53 61.08
CA SER A 727 -32.42 -60.67 61.25
C SER A 727 -31.24 -60.83 60.25
N SER A 728 -30.01 -61.22 60.65
CA SER A 728 -29.26 -61.02 61.91
C SER A 728 -27.74 -61.35 61.77
N SER A 729 -26.91 -60.86 62.73
CA SER A 729 -25.93 -61.63 63.55
C SER A 729 -24.75 -62.43 62.91
N ARG A 730 -23.50 -62.44 63.43
CA ARG A 730 -22.77 -61.76 64.55
C ARG A 730 -21.24 -62.08 64.51
N ARG A 731 -20.39 -61.10 64.87
CA ARG A 731 -19.15 -61.20 65.72
C ARG A 731 -17.94 -62.06 65.24
N ARG A 732 -16.71 -62.01 65.80
CA ARG A 732 -15.82 -60.99 66.47
C ARG A 732 -14.53 -61.71 66.98
N PHE A 733 -13.35 -61.05 67.06
CA PHE A 733 -12.21 -61.17 68.04
C PHE A 733 -10.78 -60.92 67.47
N SER A 734 -9.78 -60.75 68.35
CA SER A 734 -8.34 -60.41 68.16
C SER A 734 -7.57 -60.70 69.49
N PRO A 735 -6.22 -60.58 69.67
CA PRO A 735 -5.06 -60.22 68.80
C PRO A 735 -4.09 -61.46 68.68
N PRO A 736 -2.72 -61.53 68.86
CA PRO A 736 -1.58 -60.58 68.98
C PRO A 736 -0.28 -60.89 68.14
N PRO A 737 0.76 -60.00 68.14
CA PRO A 737 2.13 -60.22 67.58
C PRO A 737 3.20 -60.55 68.68
N PRO A 738 4.45 -61.02 68.38
CA PRO A 738 5.61 -60.14 68.03
C PRO A 738 6.80 -60.82 67.25
N ALA A 739 8.03 -60.25 67.36
CA ALA A 739 9.40 -60.80 67.11
C ALA A 739 10.19 -60.45 65.81
N TRP A 740 11.52 -60.67 65.86
CA TRP A 740 12.65 -60.28 64.97
C TRP A 740 13.18 -61.53 64.19
N GLU A 741 14.02 -61.51 63.12
CA GLU A 741 15.20 -60.67 62.76
C GLU A 741 15.56 -60.74 61.23
N ARG A 742 16.31 -59.73 60.73
CA ARG A 742 17.53 -59.77 59.86
C ARG A 742 17.65 -60.62 58.53
N GLU A 743 17.95 -59.89 57.43
CA GLU A 743 18.71 -60.26 56.19
C GLU A 743 18.17 -61.38 55.24
N GLU A 744 18.54 -61.48 53.94
CA GLU A 744 19.46 -60.68 53.10
C GLU A 744 18.92 -60.42 51.65
N ARG A 745 19.78 -59.88 50.76
CA ARG A 745 19.57 -59.32 49.41
C ARG A 745 18.71 -60.13 48.41
N GLY A 746 18.01 -59.41 47.50
CA GLY A 746 18.25 -59.62 46.06
C GLY A 746 17.08 -59.74 45.05
N ARG A 747 16.62 -58.59 44.53
CA ARG A 747 16.00 -58.40 43.18
C ARG A 747 14.67 -59.10 42.81
N ALA A 748 14.00 -58.52 41.81
CA ALA A 748 12.92 -59.11 40.99
C ALA A 748 11.48 -59.06 41.59
N PRO A 749 10.39 -59.37 40.83
CA PRO A 749 9.37 -58.32 40.57
C PRO A 749 7.89 -58.74 40.72
N LEU A 750 6.97 -57.79 40.95
CA LEU A 750 5.51 -58.03 41.00
C LEU A 750 4.68 -56.91 40.33
N PRO A 751 3.40 -57.18 39.93
CA PRO A 751 2.84 -56.60 38.71
C PRO A 751 1.48 -55.88 38.92
N PRO A 752 0.51 -55.94 37.96
CA PRO A 752 -0.03 -54.75 37.30
C PRO A 752 -1.08 -53.95 38.12
N PRO A 753 -1.22 -52.63 37.83
CA PRO A 753 -2.31 -51.83 38.37
C PRO A 753 -3.67 -52.15 37.70
N ARG A 754 -4.76 -51.74 38.36
CA ARG A 754 -6.14 -51.90 37.87
C ARG A 754 -6.46 -50.91 36.73
N GLN A 755 -7.47 -51.27 35.93
CA GLN A 755 -8.11 -50.35 34.99
C GLN A 755 -8.95 -49.30 35.75
N GLU A 756 -8.97 -48.07 35.22
CA GLU A 756 -9.98 -47.05 35.48
C GLU A 756 -10.59 -46.63 34.12
N ASP A 757 -11.86 -46.21 34.12
CA ASP A 757 -12.71 -46.23 32.92
C ASP A 757 -12.35 -45.24 31.81
N GLU A 758 -12.58 -45.66 30.57
CA GLU A 758 -12.28 -44.86 29.38
C GLU A 758 -13.22 -43.65 29.23
N LYS A 759 -12.64 -42.45 29.05
CA LYS A 759 -13.32 -41.31 28.44
C LYS A 759 -13.06 -41.32 26.93
N PRO A 760 -14.08 -41.04 26.08
CA PRO A 760 -13.94 -41.16 24.64
C PRO A 760 -12.88 -40.19 24.09
N ARG A 761 -11.91 -40.72 23.34
CA ARG A 761 -10.91 -39.91 22.65
C ARG A 761 -11.54 -39.23 21.43
N GLY A 762 -11.31 -37.93 21.30
CA GLY A 762 -11.61 -37.20 20.05
C GLY A 762 -10.75 -37.71 18.87
N PRO A 763 -11.13 -37.42 17.62
CA PRO A 763 -10.45 -37.93 16.45
C PRO A 763 -8.99 -37.43 16.37
N SER A 764 -8.04 -38.36 16.44
CA SER A 764 -6.62 -38.08 16.26
C SER A 764 -6.29 -37.86 14.78
N LEU A 765 -5.73 -36.71 14.44
CA LEU A 765 -5.27 -36.43 13.08
C LEU A 765 -4.13 -37.37 12.66
N PRO A 766 -4.09 -37.86 11.41
CA PRO A 766 -2.97 -38.64 10.87
C PRO A 766 -1.61 -37.96 11.07
N PRO A 767 -0.51 -38.73 11.32
CA PRO A 767 0.79 -38.15 11.66
C PRO A 767 1.32 -37.11 10.67
N VAL A 768 1.11 -37.30 9.37
CA VAL A 768 1.51 -36.36 8.31
C VAL A 768 0.82 -35.00 8.46
N LEU A 769 -0.47 -34.99 8.83
CA LEU A 769 -1.22 -33.76 9.08
C LEU A 769 -0.78 -33.11 10.41
N SER A 770 -0.45 -33.89 11.44
CA SER A 770 0.11 -33.32 12.68
C SER A 770 1.50 -32.69 12.50
N TRP A 771 2.32 -33.23 11.60
CA TRP A 771 3.62 -32.65 11.21
C TRP A 771 3.42 -31.37 10.41
N PHE A 772 2.60 -31.41 9.35
CA PHE A 772 2.28 -30.23 8.53
C PHE A 772 1.69 -29.07 9.35
N ILE A 773 0.75 -29.35 10.27
CA ILE A 773 0.19 -28.34 11.18
C ILE A 773 1.25 -27.81 12.17
N GLY A 774 2.26 -28.61 12.52
CA GLY A 774 3.39 -28.18 13.36
C GLY A 774 4.40 -27.27 12.64
N GLU A 775 4.39 -27.23 11.31
CA GLU A 775 5.23 -26.34 10.48
C GLU A 775 4.49 -25.07 10.01
N LEU A 776 3.17 -25.00 10.24
CA LEU A 776 2.40 -23.77 9.98
C LEU A 776 2.68 -22.70 11.07
N PRO A 777 2.90 -21.43 10.69
CA PRO A 777 2.95 -20.32 11.62
C PRO A 777 1.69 -20.19 12.49
N SER A 778 1.83 -19.61 13.69
CA SER A 778 0.71 -19.34 14.59
C SER A 778 -0.39 -18.52 13.88
N PRO A 779 -1.69 -18.81 14.09
CA PRO A 779 -2.79 -18.07 13.44
C PRO A 779 -2.72 -16.54 13.59
N ALA A 780 -2.10 -16.04 14.67
CA ALA A 780 -1.87 -14.61 14.89
C ALA A 780 -0.78 -13.97 14.00
N SER A 781 -0.18 -14.71 13.06
CA SER A 781 0.84 -14.23 12.11
C SER A 781 0.36 -14.17 10.65
N PHE A 782 -0.92 -14.46 10.40
CA PHE A 782 -1.55 -14.30 9.09
C PHE A 782 -2.54 -13.13 9.10
N ASP A 783 -2.19 -12.04 8.41
CA ASP A 783 -3.11 -10.91 8.18
C ASP A 783 -3.83 -11.10 6.84
N GLY A 784 -4.92 -11.86 6.87
CA GLY A 784 -5.67 -12.29 5.69
C GLY A 784 -7.13 -12.65 6.01
N PRO A 785 -7.97 -12.91 4.99
CA PRO A 785 -9.38 -13.20 5.21
C PRO A 785 -9.55 -14.46 6.06
N VAL A 786 -10.25 -14.32 7.19
CA VAL A 786 -10.48 -15.41 8.14
C VAL A 786 -11.43 -16.44 7.53
N PHE A 787 -10.86 -17.53 7.00
CA PHE A 787 -11.61 -18.70 6.57
C PHE A 787 -12.42 -19.27 7.74
N ARG A 788 -13.69 -19.61 7.50
CA ARG A 788 -14.48 -20.34 8.50
C ARG A 788 -13.90 -21.74 8.64
N THR A 789 -13.67 -22.17 9.87
CA THR A 789 -13.13 -23.50 10.18
C THR A 789 -13.99 -24.63 9.61
N ASP A 790 -15.31 -24.44 9.53
CA ASP A 790 -16.24 -25.44 9.00
C ASP A 790 -16.06 -25.67 7.49
N ASP A 791 -15.82 -24.59 6.72
CA ASP A 791 -15.58 -24.68 5.28
C ASP A 791 -14.24 -25.39 5.01
N LEU A 792 -13.20 -25.04 5.77
CA LEU A 792 -11.87 -25.67 5.71
C LEU A 792 -11.92 -27.16 6.08
N MET A 793 -12.70 -27.52 7.11
CA MET A 793 -12.88 -28.91 7.55
C MET A 793 -13.75 -29.73 6.58
N ASN A 794 -14.73 -29.12 5.92
CA ASN A 794 -15.47 -29.76 4.83
C ASN A 794 -14.58 -30.01 3.62
N LEU A 795 -13.67 -29.08 3.28
CA LEU A 795 -12.70 -29.24 2.19
C LEU A 795 -11.76 -30.43 2.48
N PHE A 796 -11.22 -30.55 3.70
CA PHE A 796 -10.42 -31.71 4.11
C PHE A 796 -11.20 -33.03 4.15
N ARG A 797 -12.50 -33.03 4.48
CA ARG A 797 -13.34 -34.24 4.46
C ARG A 797 -13.61 -34.77 3.05
N ASN A 798 -13.65 -33.87 2.06
CA ASN A 798 -14.00 -34.18 0.68
C ASN A 798 -12.78 -34.35 -0.24
N ALA A 799 -11.55 -34.13 0.25
CA ALA A 799 -10.32 -34.28 -0.50
C ALA A 799 -9.91 -35.75 -0.67
N VAL A 800 -9.93 -36.26 -1.90
CA VAL A 800 -9.46 -37.62 -2.23
C VAL A 800 -7.94 -37.62 -2.33
N ILE A 801 -7.26 -38.03 -1.25
CA ILE A 801 -5.79 -38.12 -1.19
C ILE A 801 -5.33 -39.52 -1.66
N PRO A 802 -4.49 -39.64 -2.70
CA PRO A 802 -3.95 -40.93 -3.15
C PRO A 802 -3.06 -41.59 -2.08
N SER A 803 -3.33 -42.86 -1.76
CA SER A 803 -2.54 -43.63 -0.79
C SER A 803 -1.20 -44.08 -1.38
N SER A 804 -0.09 -43.60 -0.80
CA SER A 804 1.26 -43.86 -1.28
C SER A 804 1.76 -45.27 -0.92
N ASN A 805 1.57 -46.21 -1.84
CA ASN A 805 2.20 -47.53 -1.76
C ASN A 805 3.74 -47.41 -1.81
N ARG A 806 4.41 -47.58 -0.68
CA ARG A 806 5.88 -47.62 -0.60
C ARG A 806 6.41 -49.03 -0.84
N ALA A 807 7.29 -49.19 -1.84
CA ALA A 807 7.97 -50.44 -2.12
C ALA A 807 8.86 -50.91 -0.95
N LYS A 808 8.95 -52.23 -0.75
CA LYS A 808 9.81 -52.85 0.27
C LYS A 808 11.29 -52.77 -0.16
N SER A 809 12.12 -52.14 0.66
CA SER A 809 13.58 -52.32 0.62
C SER A 809 13.98 -53.62 1.34
N PRO A 810 15.02 -54.35 0.89
CA PRO A 810 15.46 -55.58 1.54
C PRO A 810 16.13 -55.35 2.91
N THR A 811 16.19 -56.40 3.72
CA THR A 811 16.73 -56.38 5.09
C THR A 811 18.27 -56.38 5.12
N PRO A 812 18.92 -55.61 6.03
CA PRO A 812 20.36 -55.65 6.23
C PRO A 812 20.81 -56.93 6.96
N ALA A 813 22.04 -57.37 6.69
CA ALA A 813 22.64 -58.57 7.29
C ALA A 813 23.35 -58.28 8.63
N ALA A 814 23.57 -59.33 9.43
CA ALA A 814 24.23 -59.26 10.73
C ALA A 814 25.78 -59.16 10.62
N PRO A 815 26.48 -58.58 11.62
CA PRO A 815 27.93 -58.38 11.57
C PRO A 815 28.72 -59.67 11.87
N PRO A 816 29.88 -59.90 11.22
CA PRO A 816 30.73 -61.06 11.48
C PRO A 816 31.59 -60.89 12.74
N ARG A 817 31.94 -62.02 13.37
CA ARG A 817 32.99 -62.11 14.40
C ARG A 817 34.35 -62.46 13.79
N SER A 818 35.41 -62.27 14.58
CA SER A 818 36.82 -62.35 14.21
C SER A 818 37.34 -63.77 13.89
N GLY A 819 38.29 -63.85 12.95
CA GLY A 819 39.45 -64.75 13.07
C GLY A 819 39.55 -65.87 12.02
N GLY A 820 40.59 -65.79 11.17
CA GLY A 820 41.00 -66.84 10.23
C GLY A 820 41.94 -66.29 9.15
N ARG A 821 43.12 -66.90 8.95
CA ARG A 821 44.09 -66.52 7.91
C ARG A 821 44.19 -67.59 6.79
N PRO A 822 44.65 -67.23 5.58
CA PRO A 822 44.67 -68.09 4.39
C PRO A 822 45.98 -68.91 4.32
N PRO A 823 46.18 -69.79 3.30
CA PRO A 823 46.76 -69.38 1.99
C PRO A 823 46.27 -70.30 0.80
N PRO A 824 46.90 -70.36 -0.39
CA PRO A 824 47.78 -69.42 -1.12
C PRO A 824 47.28 -69.06 -2.55
N ASP A 825 48.08 -68.28 -3.29
CA ASP A 825 47.93 -67.91 -4.71
C ASP A 825 47.93 -69.06 -5.74
N TYR A 826 47.38 -68.80 -6.93
CA TYR A 826 48.10 -68.95 -8.22
C TYR A 826 47.39 -68.17 -9.36
N GLY A 827 48.16 -67.51 -10.23
CA GLY A 827 47.77 -67.12 -11.60
C GLY A 827 48.72 -67.81 -12.60
N PRO A 828 49.00 -67.27 -13.81
CA PRO A 828 48.29 -66.28 -14.63
C PRO A 828 47.90 -66.87 -16.01
N TYR A 829 47.44 -66.06 -16.99
CA TYR A 829 47.99 -65.98 -18.37
C TYR A 829 47.22 -64.95 -19.25
N GLN A 830 47.75 -64.58 -20.43
CA GLN A 830 47.15 -63.67 -21.42
C GLN A 830 47.03 -64.34 -22.80
N GLY A 831 46.02 -64.02 -23.60
CA GLY A 831 45.94 -64.49 -25.00
C GLY A 831 45.13 -63.55 -25.92
N PRO A 832 45.49 -63.34 -27.22
CA PRO A 832 45.27 -62.03 -27.83
C PRO A 832 44.65 -61.99 -29.25
N GLY A 833 44.13 -60.80 -29.62
CA GLY A 833 43.95 -60.35 -31.01
C GLY A 833 42.64 -60.75 -31.72
N GLY A 834 42.22 -60.05 -32.78
CA GLY A 834 42.75 -58.78 -33.30
C GLY A 834 42.26 -58.39 -34.72
N GLY A 835 41.82 -57.15 -34.90
CA GLY A 835 41.45 -56.55 -36.21
C GLY A 835 39.99 -56.77 -36.64
N ARG A 836 39.45 -55.99 -37.60
CA ARG A 836 40.02 -54.84 -38.32
C ARG A 836 38.91 -53.89 -38.83
N ALA A 837 39.32 -52.67 -39.25
CA ALA A 837 38.54 -51.52 -39.74
C ALA A 837 37.41 -51.78 -40.77
N GLY A 838 36.49 -50.83 -41.05
CA GLY A 838 36.24 -49.51 -40.41
C GLY A 838 36.20 -48.30 -41.35
N ARG A 839 35.47 -47.25 -40.90
CA ARG A 839 35.42 -45.83 -41.36
C ARG A 839 34.79 -45.46 -42.72
N ARG A 840 33.97 -44.40 -42.62
CA ARG A 840 33.72 -43.29 -43.57
C ARG A 840 32.83 -43.58 -44.79
N TYR A 841 32.15 -42.57 -45.34
CA TYR A 841 32.20 -41.13 -44.97
C TYR A 841 31.26 -40.74 -43.84
#